data_AF-A0A3N9P660-F1
#
_entry.id   AF-A0A3N9P660-F1
#
_cell.length_a   1.000
_cell.length_b   1.000
_cell.length_c   1.000
_cell.angle_alpha   90.00
_cell.angle_beta   90.00
_cell.angle_gamma   90.00
#
_symmetry.space_group_name_H-M   'P 1'
#
loop_
_entity.id
_entity.type
_entity.pdbx_description
1 polymer ?
#
loop_
_entity_poly.entity_id
_entity_poly.type
_entity_poly.pdbx_seq_one_letter_code
_entity_poly.pdbx_strand_id
1 'polypeptide(L)'
;MVLYSKYAAYYYLEIEEILLSIDQKILEKINEIFYTDLEKCLKKLNKRIHLKLFTLVHDGNGGIATRIRVKKTVSLNDDKNRYSIIQHNFPSLEDVCEELQIAPLATEHISSPDGLKDYFEQRPHFAFRGIKEKKDSGTNMDGDVVPATLTNRENCILYSNHLSLNSNGKSTEISYILEIWNVDPVSRSLFYENPDYSYLRMTLDYFCQDYFAVDVLLRTGTDPDSGLNSKYNENPVLFNRRIARLFFGKMQQRLLEAEGSESTDYENGQPFSHTYYINNLLEYMDDISGLTYENANPFGSILFMHSSTILHSRFIRFSIRFKESGRISLEDSRRIRKLLELTNGDRDLYLIADHSHIYGLGEANWNFQRDALVLRLDFRGLSKFRLSLIRTDEERSKSGALMVEDERKFYSYDLALMEHTLLSVTSKTPRLGEEGYSSERFVNLLQNVFWNKEMNETVKLKSKVLDLIVRKAREQKHGTMVVIAEPETARNELEILQKQSTLIDPNPINPEHIQFLTSIDGAIYFDTSGHCHAIGVILDGIAKVDIGDASRGARFNSAHRYLQKLKDDGAKKCVIAIISEDGMVNLIPEIENEEQLLTITYEIINLINDKNSDFDSLSEKEDILLNSSIADSEWLLQVGVAYSQLENYGRALVFMEQALEQAKNEFVSSYLYNYFGYCLVQNHFEEQNDGFKLEKAIEMFEKAVSTPDKEEDINVYYSNLGMTCSFLASYYNQGIPKNLKQVENYSEKGIVSLTEVIKIKIQESVAVESYIYTNRAKCFSDLGKMKGNKEKKLALFRKAIADYNLAIDADPNDEDIYWELSLILIDLKEYVDAAKRLIEALNIQNEQKYWDKLLPLFDIEPKLVAEAVSHYKEITGKTEVPEQLKQPFELYRSQLETNELESATAKEQQQNLENTDTD
;
A
#
# COMPACT_ATOMS: atom_id res chain seq x y z
N MET A 1 -34.24 51.45 -6.19
CA MET A 1 -33.34 51.37 -5.01
C MET A 1 -34.01 50.82 -3.73
N VAL A 2 -35.16 50.13 -3.82
CA VAL A 2 -35.80 49.40 -2.69
C VAL A 2 -36.14 47.94 -3.07
N LEU A 3 -35.63 47.45 -4.21
CA LEU A 3 -35.80 46.05 -4.66
C LEU A 3 -34.49 45.24 -4.69
N TYR A 4 -33.35 45.88 -4.44
CA TYR A 4 -32.04 45.21 -4.35
C TYR A 4 -31.66 44.74 -2.93
N SER A 5 -32.44 45.12 -1.90
CA SER A 5 -32.14 44.77 -0.51
C SER A 5 -32.87 43.53 0.02
N LYS A 6 -33.80 42.94 -0.75
CA LYS A 6 -34.48 41.68 -0.38
C LYS A 6 -33.90 40.42 -1.02
N TYR A 7 -33.19 40.54 -2.14
CA TYR A 7 -32.46 39.40 -2.73
C TYR A 7 -31.08 39.17 -2.11
N ALA A 8 -30.48 40.19 -1.50
CA ALA A 8 -29.22 40.04 -0.75
C ALA A 8 -29.42 39.41 0.63
N ALA A 9 -30.64 39.43 1.20
CA ALA A 9 -30.94 38.83 2.50
C ALA A 9 -31.33 37.34 2.42
N TYR A 10 -31.65 36.83 1.22
CA TYR A 10 -31.89 35.40 0.98
C TYR A 10 -30.60 34.65 0.62
N TYR A 11 -29.57 35.36 0.10
CA TYR A 11 -28.24 34.80 -0.15
C TYR A 11 -27.24 34.95 1.01
N TYR A 12 -27.61 35.66 2.08
CA TYR A 12 -26.77 35.83 3.28
C TYR A 12 -27.22 35.01 4.49
N LEU A 13 -28.30 34.22 4.35
CA LEU A 13 -28.84 33.36 5.42
C LEU A 13 -28.85 31.87 5.07
N GLU A 14 -28.30 31.47 3.92
CA GLU A 14 -28.05 30.06 3.54
C GLU A 14 -26.55 29.76 3.27
N ILE A 15 -25.63 30.66 3.68
CA ILE A 15 -24.16 30.41 3.65
C ILE A 15 -23.61 30.31 5.10
N GLU A 16 -24.45 29.90 6.05
CA GLU A 16 -24.00 29.64 7.44
C GLU A 16 -24.12 28.16 7.87
N GLU A 17 -24.48 27.22 6.97
CA GLU A 17 -24.71 25.83 7.39
C GLU A 17 -23.97 24.70 6.62
N ILE A 18 -23.07 24.98 5.67
CA ILE A 18 -22.25 23.95 4.97
C ILE A 18 -20.93 24.63 4.56
N LEU A 19 -19.70 24.36 5.04
CA LEU A 19 -18.98 23.12 5.28
C LEU A 19 -18.05 23.25 6.51
N LEU A 20 -17.88 22.12 7.19
CA LEU A 20 -17.01 21.88 8.33
C LEU A 20 -15.60 21.40 7.94
N SER A 21 -15.16 21.65 6.70
CA SER A 21 -13.98 20.98 6.15
C SER A 21 -12.75 21.89 6.13
N ILE A 22 -11.68 21.41 6.75
CA ILE A 22 -10.31 21.82 6.41
C ILE A 22 -10.12 21.82 4.88
N ASP A 23 -9.39 22.81 4.34
CA ASP A 23 -9.07 22.84 2.92
C ASP A 23 -8.35 21.56 2.50
N GLN A 24 -8.75 20.97 1.36
CA GLN A 24 -8.23 19.68 0.93
C GLN A 24 -6.71 19.71 0.72
N LYS A 25 -6.13 20.78 0.16
CA LYS A 25 -4.69 20.87 -0.06
C LYS A 25 -3.93 20.98 1.26
N ILE A 26 -4.50 21.69 2.24
CA ILE A 26 -3.95 21.76 3.60
C ILE A 26 -3.99 20.37 4.26
N LEU A 27 -5.11 19.66 4.17
CA LEU A 27 -5.26 18.31 4.70
C LEU A 27 -4.26 17.34 4.04
N GLU A 28 -4.13 17.41 2.71
CA GLU A 28 -3.16 16.61 1.96
C GLU A 28 -1.73 16.85 2.46
N LYS A 29 -1.34 18.11 2.67
CA LYS A 29 -0.02 18.46 3.20
C LYS A 29 0.20 17.97 4.64
N ILE A 30 -0.82 18.10 5.48
CA ILE A 30 -0.80 17.61 6.87
C ILE A 30 -0.58 16.10 6.90
N ASN A 31 -1.33 15.35 6.11
CA ASN A 31 -1.21 13.91 6.01
C ASN A 31 0.15 13.48 5.46
N GLU A 32 0.69 14.20 4.47
CA GLU A 32 2.03 13.96 3.93
C GLU A 32 3.12 14.11 5.01
N ILE A 33 3.08 15.20 5.78
CA ILE A 33 4.04 15.47 6.86
C ILE A 33 3.89 14.41 7.96
N PHE A 34 2.65 14.16 8.41
CA PHE A 34 2.36 13.18 9.45
C PHE A 34 2.90 11.79 9.08
N TYR A 35 2.56 11.30 7.88
CA TYR A 35 3.04 10.00 7.40
C TYR A 35 4.56 9.97 7.32
N THR A 36 5.16 10.98 6.69
CA THR A 36 6.60 11.00 6.42
C THR A 36 7.43 11.01 7.69
N ASP A 37 7.05 11.82 8.68
CA ASP A 37 7.80 11.92 9.92
C ASP A 37 7.57 10.70 10.82
N LEU A 38 6.34 10.17 10.88
CA LEU A 38 6.03 8.96 11.63
C LEU A 38 6.75 7.73 11.04
N GLU A 39 6.72 7.56 9.72
CA GLU A 39 7.44 6.48 9.03
C GLU A 39 8.94 6.56 9.36
N LYS A 40 9.54 7.76 9.27
CA LYS A 40 10.95 7.97 9.63
C LYS A 40 11.21 7.64 11.10
N CYS A 41 10.33 8.03 12.03
CA CYS A 41 10.43 7.68 13.44
C CYS A 41 10.47 6.16 13.63
N LEU A 42 9.48 5.45 13.09
CA LEU A 42 9.35 4.00 13.21
C LEU A 42 10.51 3.25 12.54
N LYS A 43 10.92 3.65 11.33
CA LYS A 43 12.06 3.05 10.61
C LYS A 43 13.39 3.23 11.34
N LYS A 44 13.53 4.28 12.15
CA LYS A 44 14.71 4.47 13.02
C LYS A 44 14.66 3.60 14.27
N LEU A 45 13.49 3.18 14.73
CA LEU A 45 13.37 2.19 15.80
C LEU A 45 13.63 0.78 15.25
N ASN A 46 13.07 0.45 14.10
CA ASN A 46 13.30 -0.79 13.38
C ASN A 46 13.00 -0.59 11.89
N LYS A 47 14.00 -0.79 11.03
CA LYS A 47 13.91 -0.57 9.57
C LYS A 47 12.86 -1.46 8.88
N ARG A 48 12.45 -2.56 9.51
CA ARG A 48 11.51 -3.53 8.95
C ARG A 48 10.06 -3.23 9.28
N ILE A 49 9.78 -2.22 10.12
CA ILE A 49 8.41 -1.79 10.37
C ILE A 49 7.85 -1.19 9.10
N HIS A 50 6.62 -1.58 8.77
CA HIS A 50 5.82 -0.99 7.69
C HIS A 50 4.60 -0.31 8.30
N LEU A 51 4.23 0.83 7.73
CA LEU A 51 3.16 1.67 8.21
C LEU A 51 2.11 1.80 7.11
N LYS A 52 0.88 1.39 7.41
CA LYS A 52 -0.31 1.83 6.67
C LYS A 52 -1.03 2.87 7.51
N LEU A 53 -1.43 3.97 6.87
CA LEU A 53 -2.06 5.13 7.50
C LEU A 53 -3.42 5.39 6.85
N PHE A 54 -4.42 5.58 7.70
CA PHE A 54 -5.76 5.99 7.33
C PHE A 54 -6.12 7.24 8.12
N THR A 55 -6.78 8.19 7.48
CA THR A 55 -7.19 9.47 8.07
C THR A 55 -8.70 9.56 8.05
N LEU A 56 -9.31 9.88 9.18
CA LEU A 56 -10.73 10.18 9.33
C LEU A 56 -10.90 11.62 9.84
N VAL A 57 -11.57 12.46 9.06
CA VAL A 57 -11.89 13.85 9.43
C VAL A 57 -13.30 13.90 10.01
N HIS A 58 -13.42 14.33 11.26
CA HIS A 58 -14.71 14.41 11.95
C HIS A 58 -15.50 15.64 11.50
N ASP A 59 -16.81 15.47 11.34
CA ASP A 59 -17.74 16.54 10.91
C ASP A 59 -18.27 17.40 12.07
N GLY A 60 -17.81 17.18 13.31
CA GLY A 60 -18.25 17.91 14.50
C GLY A 60 -19.66 17.58 15.01
N ASN A 61 -20.44 16.77 14.28
CA ASN A 61 -21.77 16.29 14.65
C ASN A 61 -21.79 14.79 15.01
N GLY A 62 -20.62 14.20 15.22
CA GLY A 62 -20.44 12.77 15.52
C GLY A 62 -20.40 11.88 14.28
N GLY A 63 -20.24 12.45 13.09
CA GLY A 63 -20.01 11.75 11.83
C GLY A 63 -18.61 12.00 11.26
N ILE A 64 -18.30 11.33 10.14
CA ILE A 64 -17.02 11.42 9.44
C ILE A 64 -17.23 12.09 8.08
N ALA A 65 -16.63 13.26 7.89
CA ALA A 65 -16.71 14.02 6.64
C ALA A 65 -15.83 13.40 5.55
N THR A 66 -14.60 12.99 5.90
CA THR A 66 -13.59 12.56 4.92
C THR A 66 -12.82 11.35 5.43
N ARG A 67 -12.53 10.40 4.54
CA ARG A 67 -11.80 9.16 4.84
C ARG A 67 -10.73 8.96 3.79
N ILE A 68 -9.47 8.89 4.19
CA ILE A 68 -8.33 8.89 3.27
C ILE A 68 -7.39 7.73 3.59
N ARG A 69 -6.94 7.01 2.56
CA ARG A 69 -5.75 6.15 2.62
C ARG A 69 -4.52 6.96 2.24
N VAL A 70 -3.50 7.00 3.08
CA VAL A 70 -2.23 7.68 2.79
C VAL A 70 -1.14 6.64 2.48
N LYS A 71 -0.68 6.57 1.23
CA LYS A 71 0.32 5.58 0.76
C LYS A 71 1.62 6.25 0.33
N LYS A 72 2.73 5.55 0.54
CA LYS A 72 4.02 5.90 -0.07
C LYS A 72 4.19 5.13 -1.38
N THR A 73 4.61 5.83 -2.42
CA THR A 73 4.82 5.25 -3.75
C THR A 73 6.06 5.85 -4.42
N VAL A 74 6.32 5.41 -5.65
CA VAL A 74 7.40 5.87 -6.52
C VAL A 74 6.96 7.09 -7.32
N SER A 75 7.88 8.03 -7.54
CA SER A 75 7.63 9.20 -8.39
C SER A 75 7.91 8.86 -9.86
N LEU A 76 6.96 9.15 -10.76
CA LEU A 76 7.15 8.95 -12.20
C LEU A 76 8.00 10.05 -12.87
N ASN A 77 7.89 11.30 -12.38
CA ASN A 77 8.37 12.49 -13.09
C ASN A 77 9.29 13.41 -12.26
N ASP A 78 9.73 12.99 -11.06
CA ASP A 78 10.56 13.81 -10.18
C ASP A 78 11.94 13.18 -9.96
N ASP A 79 12.92 13.62 -10.74
CA ASP A 79 14.33 13.19 -10.62
C ASP A 79 14.95 13.53 -9.25
N LYS A 80 14.36 14.46 -8.48
CA LYS A 80 14.90 14.88 -7.17
C LYS A 80 14.36 14.03 -6.03
N ASN A 81 13.12 13.56 -6.10
CA ASN A 81 12.50 12.73 -5.07
C ASN A 81 12.11 11.36 -5.60
N ARG A 82 12.87 10.35 -5.18
CA ARG A 82 12.64 8.93 -5.49
C ARG A 82 11.21 8.45 -5.14
N TYR A 83 10.63 9.01 -4.08
CA TYR A 83 9.36 8.57 -3.50
C TYR A 83 8.42 9.75 -3.27
N SER A 84 7.13 9.49 -3.40
CA SER A 84 6.03 10.44 -3.17
C SER A 84 5.00 9.86 -2.20
N ILE A 85 4.14 10.73 -1.66
CA ILE A 85 2.99 10.34 -0.85
C ILE A 85 1.72 10.63 -1.65
N ILE A 86 0.89 9.60 -1.81
CA ILE A 86 -0.41 9.69 -2.47
C ILE A 86 -1.54 9.48 -1.47
N GLN A 87 -2.71 9.99 -1.80
CA GLN A 87 -3.89 9.98 -0.95
C GLN A 87 -5.12 9.59 -1.75
N HIS A 88 -5.83 8.57 -1.30
CA HIS A 88 -7.07 8.09 -1.92
C HIS A 88 -8.25 8.26 -0.97
N ASN A 89 -9.34 8.82 -1.47
CA ASN A 89 -10.57 8.95 -0.69
C ASN A 89 -11.34 7.64 -0.73
N PHE A 90 -11.81 7.17 0.42
CA PHE A 90 -12.74 6.04 0.46
C PHE A 90 -14.19 6.53 0.23
N PRO A 91 -15.03 5.76 -0.49
CA PRO A 91 -16.42 6.11 -0.76
C PRO A 91 -17.36 5.81 0.41
N SER A 92 -17.00 4.89 1.32
CA SER A 92 -17.73 4.62 2.58
C SER A 92 -16.78 4.39 3.77
N LEU A 93 -17.32 4.18 4.98
CA LEU A 93 -16.51 3.77 6.14
C LEU A 93 -16.33 2.24 6.17
N GLU A 94 -17.26 1.53 5.57
CA GLU A 94 -17.23 0.08 5.37
C GLU A 94 -15.98 -0.32 4.58
N ASP A 95 -15.62 0.41 3.52
CA ASP A 95 -14.41 0.14 2.75
C ASP A 95 -13.13 0.27 3.60
N VAL A 96 -13.10 1.25 4.51
CA VAL A 96 -11.98 1.42 5.46
C VAL A 96 -11.90 0.20 6.39
N CYS A 97 -13.06 -0.29 6.86
CA CYS A 97 -13.13 -1.46 7.74
C CYS A 97 -12.74 -2.75 6.99
N GLU A 98 -13.11 -2.89 5.72
CA GLU A 98 -12.76 -4.03 4.86
C GLU A 98 -11.24 -4.12 4.59
N GLU A 99 -10.59 -2.99 4.27
CA GLU A 99 -9.14 -2.94 4.06
C GLU A 99 -8.39 -3.25 5.38
N LEU A 100 -8.86 -2.67 6.50
CA LEU A 100 -8.34 -2.96 7.85
C LEU A 100 -8.68 -4.37 8.35
N GLN A 101 -9.61 -5.09 7.68
CA GLN A 101 -10.16 -6.38 8.10
C GLN A 101 -10.70 -6.36 9.54
N ILE A 102 -11.44 -5.30 9.88
CA ILE A 102 -12.13 -5.16 11.17
C ILE A 102 -13.64 -5.25 10.99
N ALA A 103 -14.35 -5.53 12.08
CA ALA A 103 -15.80 -5.41 12.09
C ALA A 103 -16.21 -3.95 11.80
N PRO A 104 -17.38 -3.73 11.16
CA PRO A 104 -17.91 -2.38 10.94
C PRO A 104 -17.93 -1.57 12.23
N LEU A 105 -17.43 -0.34 12.17
CA LEU A 105 -17.37 0.55 13.33
C LEU A 105 -18.77 1.07 13.67
N ALA A 106 -19.22 0.82 14.90
CA ALA A 106 -20.48 1.36 15.41
C ALA A 106 -20.41 2.89 15.58
N THR A 107 -21.56 3.56 15.47
CA THR A 107 -21.68 5.04 15.59
C THR A 107 -21.07 5.57 16.88
N GLU A 108 -21.18 4.84 17.99
CA GLU A 108 -20.58 5.21 19.27
C GLU A 108 -19.05 5.35 19.20
N HIS A 109 -18.37 4.48 18.45
CA HIS A 109 -16.92 4.50 18.31
C HIS A 109 -16.42 5.63 17.40
N ILE A 110 -17.20 6.02 16.40
CA ILE A 110 -16.80 7.10 15.47
C ILE A 110 -17.28 8.48 15.90
N SER A 111 -18.17 8.56 16.90
CA SER A 111 -18.73 9.82 17.37
C SER A 111 -17.71 10.77 18.02
N SER A 112 -16.56 10.25 18.44
CA SER A 112 -15.44 11.05 18.95
C SER A 112 -14.09 10.38 18.66
N PRO A 113 -13.00 11.16 18.58
CA PRO A 113 -11.65 10.60 18.48
C PRO A 113 -11.27 9.64 19.61
N ASP A 114 -11.74 9.92 20.83
CA ASP A 114 -11.49 9.06 22.00
C ASP A 114 -12.26 7.75 21.91
N GLY A 115 -13.50 7.76 21.41
CA GLY A 115 -14.27 6.53 21.18
C GLY A 115 -13.59 5.59 20.18
N LEU A 116 -12.93 6.15 19.17
CA LEU A 116 -12.17 5.38 18.19
C LEU A 116 -10.90 4.81 18.81
N LYS A 117 -10.20 5.62 19.60
CA LYS A 117 -9.02 5.21 20.37
C LYS A 117 -9.35 4.06 21.31
N ASP A 118 -10.43 4.17 22.09
CA ASP A 118 -10.92 3.12 22.99
C ASP A 118 -11.21 1.80 22.26
N TYR A 119 -11.80 1.86 21.06
CA TYR A 119 -12.07 0.67 20.24
C TYR A 119 -10.78 -0.09 19.89
N PHE A 120 -9.75 0.63 19.43
CA PHE A 120 -8.46 0.00 19.08
C PHE A 120 -7.61 -0.40 20.28
N GLU A 121 -7.84 0.20 21.45
CA GLU A 121 -7.15 -0.14 22.70
C GLU A 121 -7.64 -1.42 23.37
N GLN A 122 -8.91 -1.80 23.18
CA GLN A 122 -9.53 -2.95 23.83
C GLN A 122 -9.04 -4.34 23.37
N ARG A 123 -7.90 -4.46 22.67
CA ARG A 123 -7.42 -5.73 22.10
C ARG A 123 -6.55 -6.54 23.07
N PRO A 124 -7.13 -7.58 23.70
CA PRO A 124 -6.68 -8.96 23.42
C PRO A 124 -7.77 -9.85 22.77
N HIS A 125 -9.02 -9.38 22.63
CA HIS A 125 -10.21 -10.24 22.51
C HIS A 125 -10.77 -10.52 21.10
N PHE A 126 -10.01 -10.32 20.03
CA PHE A 126 -10.46 -10.81 18.70
C PHE A 126 -10.23 -12.31 18.49
N ALA A 127 -9.56 -12.98 19.43
CA ALA A 127 -9.68 -14.42 19.65
C ALA A 127 -10.39 -14.65 21.00
N PHE A 128 -11.45 -15.46 21.00
CA PHE A 128 -12.16 -15.93 22.21
C PHE A 128 -13.09 -14.92 22.95
N ARG A 129 -14.28 -14.68 22.40
CA ARG A 129 -15.51 -14.60 23.21
C ARG A 129 -16.46 -15.70 22.77
N GLY A 130 -16.62 -16.68 23.65
CA GLY A 130 -17.33 -17.91 23.37
C GLY A 130 -18.81 -17.73 23.07
N ILE A 131 -19.28 -18.59 22.16
CA ILE A 131 -20.57 -19.23 22.24
C ILE A 131 -20.64 -19.89 23.63
N LYS A 132 -21.22 -19.19 24.61
CA LYS A 132 -21.83 -19.85 25.76
C LYS A 132 -23.10 -20.49 25.22
N GLU A 133 -23.14 -21.81 25.24
CA GLU A 133 -24.33 -22.63 25.07
C GLU A 133 -25.53 -21.97 25.78
N LYS A 134 -26.48 -21.44 25.00
CA LYS A 134 -27.88 -21.44 25.41
C LYS A 134 -28.49 -22.73 24.87
N LYS A 135 -28.57 -23.74 25.74
CA LYS A 135 -29.59 -24.77 25.61
C LYS A 135 -30.96 -24.14 25.92
N ASP A 136 -31.97 -24.63 25.21
CA ASP A 136 -33.39 -24.28 25.23
C ASP A 136 -33.76 -22.94 24.56
N SER A 137 -34.65 -22.86 23.56
CA SER A 137 -35.66 -23.79 23.06
C SER A 137 -36.23 -23.30 21.72
N GLY A 138 -36.48 -24.24 20.79
CA GLY A 138 -37.60 -24.17 19.83
C GLY A 138 -37.50 -23.25 18.59
N THR A 139 -37.65 -23.89 17.42
CA THR A 139 -38.19 -23.41 16.13
C THR A 139 -37.29 -22.63 15.15
N ASN A 140 -36.76 -23.41 14.20
CA ASN A 140 -36.58 -23.25 12.75
C ASN A 140 -36.72 -21.89 12.03
N MET A 141 -35.83 -21.78 11.02
CA MET A 141 -35.80 -20.91 9.82
C MET A 141 -35.07 -19.57 10.00
N ASP A 142 -33.77 -19.54 9.68
CA ASP A 142 -33.20 -18.66 8.65
C ASP A 142 -31.72 -19.02 8.43
N GLY A 143 -31.22 -18.73 7.22
CA GLY A 143 -29.85 -19.04 6.81
C GLY A 143 -28.83 -18.26 7.62
N ASP A 144 -28.13 -18.95 8.52
CA ASP A 144 -26.98 -18.40 9.23
C ASP A 144 -25.83 -18.19 8.24
N VAL A 145 -25.60 -16.92 7.88
CA VAL A 145 -24.33 -16.43 7.37
C VAL A 145 -23.29 -16.73 8.44
N VAL A 146 -22.44 -17.73 8.20
CA VAL A 146 -21.24 -17.98 9.00
C VAL A 146 -20.34 -16.75 8.83
N PRO A 147 -20.08 -15.92 9.86
CA PRO A 147 -19.17 -14.80 9.71
C PRO A 147 -17.77 -15.36 9.45
N ALA A 148 -17.12 -14.82 8.42
CA ALA A 148 -15.75 -15.16 8.08
C ALA A 148 -14.87 -15.14 9.33
N THR A 149 -14.19 -16.25 9.59
CA THR A 149 -13.11 -16.34 10.57
C THR A 149 -12.12 -15.21 10.31
N LEU A 150 -12.08 -14.19 11.18
CA LEU A 150 -11.02 -13.18 11.20
C LEU A 150 -9.70 -13.93 11.33
N THR A 151 -8.94 -14.00 10.24
CA THR A 151 -7.61 -14.59 10.22
C THR A 151 -6.74 -13.85 11.22
N ASN A 152 -6.11 -14.62 12.12
CA ASN A 152 -5.17 -14.15 13.13
C ASN A 152 -4.07 -13.30 12.46
N ARG A 153 -4.24 -11.96 12.40
CA ARG A 153 -3.16 -11.02 12.04
C ARG A 153 -2.23 -10.90 13.23
N GLU A 154 -1.58 -12.02 13.58
CA GLU A 154 -0.61 -12.13 14.67
C GLU A 154 0.65 -11.29 14.43
N ASN A 155 0.73 -10.36 13.46
CA ASN A 155 1.94 -9.58 13.16
C ASN A 155 1.73 -8.07 12.97
N CYS A 156 0.53 -7.55 13.25
CA CYS A 156 0.24 -6.13 13.15
C CYS A 156 -0.22 -5.52 14.48
N ILE A 157 0.06 -4.23 14.68
CA ILE A 157 -0.59 -3.39 15.68
C ILE A 157 -1.58 -2.50 14.95
N LEU A 158 -2.82 -2.48 15.42
CA LEU A 158 -3.81 -1.48 15.08
C LEU A 158 -3.91 -0.46 16.23
N TYR A 159 -3.81 0.82 15.90
CA TYR A 159 -3.83 1.90 16.88
C TYR A 159 -4.46 3.14 16.26
N SER A 160 -5.16 3.93 17.05
CA SER A 160 -5.61 5.25 16.61
C SER A 160 -5.31 6.33 17.64
N ASN A 161 -5.11 7.53 17.12
CA ASN A 161 -5.02 8.76 17.91
C ASN A 161 -5.41 9.94 17.01
N HIS A 162 -5.42 11.16 17.52
CA HIS A 162 -5.94 12.31 16.79
C HIS A 162 -5.08 13.58 16.92
N LEU A 163 -5.31 14.50 16.00
CA LEU A 163 -4.83 15.88 16.04
C LEU A 163 -6.04 16.83 16.02
N SER A 164 -6.07 17.75 16.97
CA SER A 164 -7.10 18.80 17.07
C SER A 164 -6.60 20.10 16.44
N LEU A 165 -7.20 20.57 15.36
CA LEU A 165 -6.80 21.81 14.67
C LEU A 165 -7.82 22.93 14.92
N ASN A 166 -7.39 24.08 15.43
CA ASN A 166 -8.29 25.17 15.88
C ASN A 166 -8.35 26.38 14.93
N SER A 167 -9.07 26.32 13.81
CA SER A 167 -9.16 27.47 12.89
C SER A 167 -10.29 28.44 13.23
N ASN A 168 -9.98 29.74 13.40
CA ASN A 168 -10.98 30.81 13.58
C ASN A 168 -12.05 30.53 14.66
N GLY A 169 -11.66 29.87 15.76
CA GLY A 169 -12.57 29.54 16.86
C GLY A 169 -13.41 28.26 16.66
N LYS A 170 -13.19 27.52 15.56
CA LYS A 170 -13.78 26.19 15.31
C LYS A 170 -12.68 25.13 15.36
N SER A 171 -12.96 24.01 16.03
CA SER A 171 -12.03 22.88 16.15
C SER A 171 -12.37 21.81 15.11
N THR A 172 -11.37 21.31 14.39
CA THR A 172 -11.48 20.18 13.47
C THR A 172 -10.62 19.05 14.02
N GLU A 173 -11.25 17.89 14.24
CA GLU A 173 -10.57 16.71 14.75
C GLU A 173 -10.20 15.78 13.58
N ILE A 174 -8.92 15.43 13.50
CA ILE A 174 -8.40 14.48 12.52
C ILE A 174 -7.92 13.24 13.27
N SER A 175 -8.61 12.12 13.09
CA SER A 175 -8.20 10.84 13.63
C SER A 175 -7.32 10.08 12.63
N TYR A 176 -6.21 9.54 13.11
CA TYR A 176 -5.31 8.69 12.36
C TYR A 176 -5.43 7.26 12.87
N ILE A 177 -5.71 6.33 11.97
CA ILE A 177 -5.63 4.89 12.23
C ILE A 177 -4.33 4.38 11.61
N LEU A 178 -3.50 3.75 12.43
CA LEU A 178 -2.23 3.17 12.07
C LEU A 178 -2.37 1.65 12.04
N GLU A 179 -1.91 1.05 10.97
CA GLU A 179 -1.59 -0.37 10.94
C GLU A 179 -0.08 -0.54 10.80
N ILE A 180 0.54 -1.05 11.87
CA ILE A 180 1.99 -1.17 12.00
C ILE A 180 2.39 -2.64 11.93
N TRP A 181 3.04 -3.03 10.85
CA TRP A 181 3.46 -4.40 10.57
C TRP A 181 4.89 -4.68 11.02
N ASN A 182 5.22 -5.97 11.16
CA ASN A 182 6.55 -6.47 11.52
C ASN A 182 7.05 -6.00 12.89
N VAL A 183 6.13 -5.77 13.82
CA VAL A 183 6.45 -5.50 15.23
C VAL A 183 6.69 -6.83 15.95
N ASP A 184 7.78 -6.93 16.71
CA ASP A 184 8.13 -8.18 17.39
C ASP A 184 7.08 -8.57 18.47
N PRO A 185 6.92 -9.86 18.77
CA PRO A 185 5.89 -10.33 19.71
C PRO A 185 5.94 -9.66 21.10
N VAL A 186 7.15 -9.38 21.61
CA VAL A 186 7.31 -8.76 22.93
C VAL A 186 6.81 -7.32 22.89
N SER A 187 7.22 -6.55 21.88
CA SER A 187 6.72 -5.18 21.68
C SER A 187 5.19 -5.15 21.51
N ARG A 188 4.59 -6.14 20.83
CA ARG A 188 3.13 -6.27 20.66
C ARG A 188 2.40 -6.59 21.95
N SER A 189 2.88 -7.57 22.73
CA SER A 189 2.32 -7.88 24.06
C SER A 189 2.43 -6.68 24.99
N LEU A 190 3.59 -6.02 25.06
CA LEU A 190 3.74 -4.79 25.85
C LEU A 190 2.77 -3.70 25.38
N PHE A 191 2.56 -3.53 24.08
CA PHE A 191 1.67 -2.49 23.54
C PHE A 191 0.23 -2.60 24.04
N TYR A 192 -0.33 -3.80 24.08
CA TYR A 192 -1.73 -4.03 24.45
C TYR A 192 -1.93 -4.43 25.90
N GLU A 193 -1.09 -5.33 26.42
CA GLU A 193 -1.28 -5.94 27.74
C GLU A 193 -0.59 -5.15 28.86
N ASN A 194 0.51 -4.46 28.55
CA ASN A 194 1.30 -3.71 29.53
C ASN A 194 1.74 -2.35 28.96
N PRO A 195 0.81 -1.50 28.48
CA PRO A 195 1.12 -0.28 27.73
C PRO A 195 2.03 0.67 28.52
N ASP A 196 1.97 0.61 29.85
CA ASP A 196 2.81 1.41 30.74
C ASP A 196 4.32 1.18 30.57
N TYR A 197 4.71 -0.01 30.13
CA TYR A 197 6.09 -0.41 29.86
C TYR A 197 6.40 -0.46 28.36
N SER A 198 5.44 -0.10 27.49
CA SER A 198 5.63 -0.11 26.05
C SER A 198 6.27 1.18 25.54
N TYR A 199 7.52 1.10 25.10
CA TYR A 199 8.20 2.21 24.44
C TYR A 199 7.53 2.61 23.12
N LEU A 200 7.02 1.64 22.35
CA LEU A 200 6.31 1.91 21.11
C LEU A 200 5.03 2.70 21.39
N ARG A 201 4.25 2.28 22.41
CA ARG A 201 3.02 2.97 22.80
C ARG A 201 3.29 4.43 23.18
N MET A 202 4.27 4.65 24.06
CA MET A 202 4.67 6.00 24.46
C MET A 202 5.13 6.85 23.27
N THR A 203 5.91 6.27 22.34
CA THR A 203 6.34 6.95 21.11
C THR A 203 5.14 7.43 20.28
N LEU A 204 4.14 6.58 20.06
CA LEU A 204 2.96 6.94 19.25
C LEU A 204 2.06 7.97 19.94
N ASP A 205 1.86 7.87 21.26
CA ASP A 205 1.08 8.84 22.04
C ASP A 205 1.77 10.21 22.01
N TYR A 206 3.07 10.28 22.28
CA TYR A 206 3.84 11.53 22.22
C TYR A 206 3.96 12.10 20.80
N PHE A 207 3.99 11.25 19.77
CA PHE A 207 4.04 11.73 18.40
C PHE A 207 2.78 12.54 18.07
N CYS A 208 1.61 12.03 18.43
CA CYS A 208 0.36 12.75 18.16
C CYS A 208 0.22 13.99 19.06
N GLN A 209 0.60 13.88 20.33
CA GLN A 209 0.27 14.91 21.32
C GLN A 209 1.36 15.99 21.54
N ASP A 210 2.63 15.70 21.22
CA ASP A 210 3.76 16.58 21.54
C ASP A 210 4.69 16.90 20.38
N TYR A 211 4.65 16.12 19.30
CA TYR A 211 5.61 16.30 18.23
C TYR A 211 5.33 17.57 17.45
N PHE A 212 4.07 17.97 17.31
CA PHE A 212 3.64 19.06 16.43
C PHE A 212 3.27 20.35 17.18
N ALA A 213 3.61 21.50 16.59
CA ALA A 213 3.26 22.83 17.06
C ALA A 213 1.85 23.21 16.58
N VAL A 214 0.83 22.59 17.16
CA VAL A 214 -0.56 22.68 16.68
C VAL A 214 -1.11 24.12 16.68
N ASP A 215 -0.62 25.00 17.57
CA ASP A 215 -1.01 26.43 17.64
C ASP A 215 -0.50 27.30 16.47
N VAL A 216 0.43 26.82 15.63
CA VAL A 216 1.17 27.66 14.67
C VAL A 216 0.53 27.71 13.28
N LEU A 217 -0.22 26.67 12.87
CA LEU A 217 -0.82 26.54 11.52
C LEU A 217 -1.80 27.65 11.12
N LEU A 218 -2.21 28.51 12.06
CA LEU A 218 -3.42 29.31 11.94
C LEU A 218 -3.17 30.83 11.97
N ARG A 219 -1.92 31.26 12.16
CA ARG A 219 -1.60 32.70 12.12
C ARG A 219 -1.37 33.24 10.72
N THR A 220 -1.12 32.37 9.74
CA THR A 220 -0.80 32.75 8.36
C THR A 220 -1.78 32.11 7.40
N GLY A 221 -3.05 32.52 7.44
CA GLY A 221 -4.09 32.09 6.50
C GLY A 221 -3.88 32.54 5.05
N THR A 222 -2.63 32.61 4.59
CA THR A 222 -2.24 33.07 3.24
C THR A 222 -1.09 32.28 2.64
N ASP A 223 -0.48 31.32 3.35
CA ASP A 223 0.67 30.57 2.83
C ASP A 223 0.41 29.05 2.79
N PRO A 224 0.14 28.46 1.61
CA PRO A 224 0.06 27.01 1.40
C PRO A 224 1.33 26.25 1.81
N ASP A 225 2.48 26.95 1.92
CA ASP A 225 3.75 26.36 2.38
C ASP A 225 3.91 26.38 3.92
N SER A 226 2.95 26.94 4.66
CA SER A 226 2.95 26.95 6.13
C SER A 226 2.52 25.58 6.70
N GLY A 227 3.39 24.59 6.54
CA GLY A 227 3.18 23.22 6.99
C GLY A 227 3.11 23.02 8.50
N LEU A 228 2.68 21.84 8.89
CA LEU A 228 2.62 21.34 10.26
C LEU A 228 4.06 21.17 10.79
N ASN A 229 4.51 22.09 11.66
CA ASN A 229 5.90 22.14 12.14
C ASN A 229 6.08 21.33 13.42
N SER A 230 7.29 20.79 13.64
CA SER A 230 7.60 20.13 14.91
C SER A 230 7.73 21.16 16.05
N LYS A 231 7.11 20.86 17.20
CA LYS A 231 7.00 21.72 18.40
C LYS A 231 8.35 22.23 18.89
N TYR A 232 9.35 21.37 18.83
CA TYR A 232 10.70 21.66 19.31
C TYR A 232 11.72 21.86 18.19
N ASN A 233 11.27 22.08 16.95
CA ASN A 233 12.13 22.13 15.76
C ASN A 233 13.08 20.91 15.66
N GLU A 234 12.55 19.75 16.06
CA GLU A 234 13.27 18.48 16.09
C GLU A 234 12.89 17.66 14.85
N ASN A 235 13.86 16.93 14.30
CA ASN A 235 13.60 15.93 13.27
C ASN A 235 13.20 14.58 13.92
N PRO A 236 12.67 13.62 13.15
CA PRO A 236 12.26 12.29 13.65
C PRO A 236 13.32 11.55 14.49
N VAL A 237 14.62 11.72 14.20
CA VAL A 237 15.71 11.09 14.96
C VAL A 237 15.89 11.74 16.33
N LEU A 238 15.83 13.07 16.38
CA LEU A 238 15.92 13.84 17.63
C LEU A 238 14.70 13.58 18.51
N PHE A 239 13.51 13.48 17.92
CA PHE A 239 12.29 13.05 18.61
C PHE A 239 12.48 11.70 19.28
N ASN A 240 12.92 10.67 18.55
CA ASN A 240 13.17 9.34 19.12
C ASN A 240 14.16 9.39 20.31
N ARG A 241 15.22 10.20 20.22
CA ARG A 241 16.17 10.40 21.33
C ARG A 241 15.52 11.03 22.55
N ARG A 242 14.67 12.04 22.34
CA ARG A 242 13.90 12.70 23.40
C ARG A 242 12.94 11.70 24.06
N ILE A 243 12.20 10.92 23.28
CA ILE A 243 11.29 9.91 23.83
C ILE A 243 12.05 8.80 24.57
N ALA A 244 13.23 8.38 24.09
CA ALA A 244 14.09 7.45 24.82
C ALA A 244 14.48 8.00 26.20
N ARG A 245 14.90 9.27 26.26
CA ARG A 245 15.21 9.94 27.52
C ARG A 245 14.01 9.94 28.48
N LEU A 246 12.84 10.32 27.99
CA LEU A 246 11.61 10.35 28.78
C LEU A 246 11.18 8.96 29.24
N PHE A 247 11.32 7.95 28.40
CA PHE A 247 10.99 6.57 28.76
C PHE A 247 11.87 6.04 29.89
N PHE A 248 13.19 6.24 29.80
CA PHE A 248 14.10 5.92 30.90
C PHE A 248 13.78 6.73 32.17
N GLY A 249 13.39 7.99 32.01
CA GLY A 249 12.91 8.83 33.11
C GLY A 249 11.64 8.29 33.77
N LYS A 250 10.67 7.80 32.97
CA LYS A 250 9.46 7.11 33.45
C LYS A 250 9.81 5.83 34.21
N MET A 251 10.73 5.02 33.67
CA MET A 251 11.18 3.78 34.31
C MET A 251 11.89 4.06 35.65
N GLN A 252 12.73 5.10 35.72
CA GLN A 252 13.36 5.53 36.96
C GLN A 252 12.33 6.01 37.99
N GLN A 253 11.30 6.74 37.55
CA GLN A 253 10.20 7.18 38.42
C GLN A 253 9.43 5.97 38.99
N ARG A 254 9.10 4.98 38.15
CA ARG A 254 8.42 3.77 38.61
C ARG A 254 9.26 2.96 39.60
N LEU A 255 10.58 2.92 39.45
CA LEU A 255 11.49 2.31 40.44
C LEU A 255 11.51 3.04 41.79
N LEU A 256 11.23 4.35 41.80
CA LEU A 256 11.09 5.15 43.01
C LEU A 256 9.72 4.97 43.68
N GLU A 257 8.65 4.84 42.89
CA GLU A 257 7.25 4.82 43.38
C GLU A 257 6.69 3.44 43.70
N ALA A 258 7.35 2.34 43.28
CA ALA A 258 6.83 0.99 43.40
C ALA A 258 6.76 0.48 44.87
N GLU A 259 5.77 0.95 45.63
CA GLU A 259 5.19 0.27 46.80
C GLU A 259 3.85 -0.38 46.38
N GLY A 260 3.65 -1.65 46.74
CA GLY A 260 2.66 -2.55 46.13
C GLY A 260 1.26 -1.98 45.89
N SER A 261 0.88 -1.88 44.62
CA SER A 261 -0.50 -1.78 44.12
C SER A 261 -0.48 -1.99 42.61
N GLU A 262 -1.01 -3.13 42.15
CA GLU A 262 -1.17 -3.47 40.73
C GLU A 262 -2.31 -2.71 40.02
N SER A 263 -3.06 -1.85 40.71
CA SER A 263 -4.04 -0.99 40.03
C SER A 263 -3.49 0.42 39.88
N THR A 264 -2.63 0.61 38.89
CA THR A 264 -2.62 1.90 38.18
C THR A 264 -3.38 1.65 36.90
N ASP A 265 -4.64 2.11 36.84
CA ASP A 265 -5.25 2.46 35.55
C ASP A 265 -4.15 3.14 34.75
N TYR A 266 -3.78 2.60 33.58
CA TYR A 266 -2.87 3.25 32.65
C TYR A 266 -3.29 4.72 32.61
N GLU A 267 -2.49 5.64 33.17
CA GLU A 267 -2.94 6.99 33.53
C GLU A 267 -3.79 7.54 32.39
N ASN A 268 -5.12 7.51 32.58
CA ASN A 268 -6.09 7.74 31.52
C ASN A 268 -5.80 9.12 30.92
N GLY A 269 -5.07 9.13 29.80
CA GLY A 269 -4.81 10.32 28.98
C GLY A 269 -3.73 11.31 29.43
N GLN A 270 -2.82 11.04 30.39
CA GLN A 270 -1.72 11.98 30.70
C GLN A 270 -0.31 11.41 30.45
N PRO A 271 0.13 11.25 29.19
CA PRO A 271 1.50 10.82 28.91
C PRO A 271 2.56 11.85 29.36
N PHE A 272 2.18 13.08 29.70
CA PHE A 272 3.10 14.17 30.04
C PHE A 272 3.34 14.33 31.54
N SER A 273 4.41 13.72 32.03
CA SER A 273 4.98 14.09 33.32
C SER A 273 6.26 14.91 33.14
N HIS A 274 6.25 16.15 33.64
CA HIS A 274 7.46 16.98 33.71
C HIS A 274 8.53 16.31 34.59
N THR A 275 8.12 15.42 35.51
CA THR A 275 9.01 14.66 36.38
C THR A 275 9.94 13.74 35.58
N TYR A 276 9.50 13.21 34.44
CA TYR A 276 10.35 12.34 33.61
C TYR A 276 11.58 13.08 33.06
N TYR A 277 11.51 14.40 32.89
CA TYR A 277 12.66 15.19 32.44
C TYR A 277 13.75 15.37 33.50
N ILE A 278 13.39 15.24 34.78
CA ILE A 278 14.31 15.43 35.91
C ILE A 278 15.15 14.17 36.14
N ASN A 279 14.62 13.01 35.76
CA ASN A 279 15.24 11.71 35.89
C ASN A 279 16.31 11.50 34.79
N ASN A 280 17.53 11.10 35.20
CA ASN A 280 18.73 11.04 34.35
C ASN A 280 19.23 9.60 34.13
N LEU A 281 18.36 8.58 34.29
CA LEU A 281 18.77 7.18 34.15
C LEU A 281 19.43 6.90 32.79
N LEU A 282 18.91 7.46 31.69
CA LEU A 282 19.52 7.24 30.36
C LEU A 282 20.95 7.77 30.32
N GLU A 283 21.18 8.99 30.81
CA GLU A 283 22.49 9.64 30.85
C GLU A 283 23.49 8.83 31.68
N TYR A 284 23.07 8.32 32.84
CA TYR A 284 23.93 7.46 33.67
C TYR A 284 24.33 6.18 32.93
N MET A 285 23.40 5.54 32.21
CA MET A 285 23.68 4.32 31.46
C MET A 285 24.56 4.60 30.24
N ASP A 286 24.32 5.71 29.54
CA ASP A 286 25.16 6.19 28.44
C ASP A 286 26.61 6.41 28.91
N ASP A 287 26.80 7.09 30.05
CA ASP A 287 28.12 7.37 30.62
C ASP A 287 28.87 6.08 31.00
N ILE A 288 28.17 5.10 31.60
CA ILE A 288 28.78 3.79 31.92
C ILE A 288 29.14 3.04 30.64
N SER A 289 28.23 3.00 29.65
CA SER A 289 28.43 2.27 28.39
C SER A 289 29.51 2.87 27.50
N GLY A 290 29.86 4.15 27.68
CA GLY A 290 30.93 4.83 26.95
C GLY A 290 32.34 4.52 27.45
N LEU A 291 32.48 3.85 28.60
CA LEU A 291 33.78 3.61 29.25
C LEU A 291 34.34 2.22 28.94
N THR A 292 35.63 2.16 28.61
CA THR A 292 36.41 0.91 28.62
C THR A 292 37.05 0.70 29.99
N TYR A 293 37.37 -0.56 30.32
CA TYR A 293 38.18 -0.91 31.48
C TYR A 293 39.20 -1.95 31.06
N GLU A 294 40.49 -1.69 31.29
CA GLU A 294 41.59 -2.57 30.83
C GLU A 294 41.49 -2.92 29.32
N ASN A 295 41.05 -1.96 28.50
CA ASN A 295 40.74 -2.10 27.07
C ASN A 295 39.59 -3.07 26.72
N ALA A 296 38.91 -3.64 27.72
CA ALA A 296 37.71 -4.43 27.52
C ALA A 296 36.46 -3.55 27.35
N ASN A 297 35.59 -3.98 26.45
CA ASN A 297 34.28 -3.38 26.24
C ASN A 297 33.38 -3.57 27.48
N PRO A 298 32.47 -2.64 27.78
CA PRO A 298 31.54 -2.77 28.89
C PRO A 298 30.55 -3.90 28.64
N PHE A 299 30.75 -5.01 29.34
CA PHE A 299 29.81 -6.11 29.47
C PHE A 299 29.39 -6.26 30.93
N GLY A 300 28.17 -6.74 31.15
CA GLY A 300 27.64 -6.99 32.48
C GLY A 300 26.24 -6.42 32.66
N SER A 301 25.65 -6.66 33.83
CA SER A 301 24.23 -6.38 34.04
C SER A 301 23.95 -5.74 35.40
N ILE A 302 23.04 -4.76 35.39
CA ILE A 302 22.49 -4.13 36.60
C ILE A 302 21.03 -4.56 36.74
N LEU A 303 20.65 -5.00 37.94
CA LEU A 303 19.29 -5.36 38.29
C LEU A 303 18.69 -4.29 39.20
N PHE A 304 17.70 -3.58 38.68
CA PHE A 304 16.99 -2.49 39.33
C PHE A 304 15.67 -2.96 39.95
N MET A 305 15.40 -2.51 41.18
CA MET A 305 14.12 -2.69 41.87
C MET A 305 13.95 -1.64 42.97
N HIS A 306 12.75 -1.56 43.55
CA HIS A 306 12.51 -0.65 44.65
C HIS A 306 13.40 -0.95 45.87
N SER A 307 13.83 0.10 46.59
CA SER A 307 14.76 0.00 47.73
C SER A 307 14.24 -0.93 48.84
N SER A 308 12.92 -0.97 49.06
CA SER A 308 12.30 -1.86 50.04
C SER A 308 12.42 -3.32 49.65
N THR A 309 12.31 -3.65 48.35
CA THR A 309 12.52 -4.99 47.81
C THR A 309 13.97 -5.43 48.05
N ILE A 310 14.95 -4.55 47.82
CA ILE A 310 16.38 -4.87 48.02
C ILE A 310 16.70 -5.17 49.49
N LEU A 311 16.11 -4.41 50.41
CA LEU A 311 16.48 -4.42 51.83
C LEU A 311 15.65 -5.41 52.66
N HIS A 312 14.37 -5.59 52.34
CA HIS A 312 13.41 -6.29 53.19
C HIS A 312 12.86 -7.59 52.59
N SER A 313 13.14 -7.89 51.32
CA SER A 313 12.74 -9.17 50.73
C SER A 313 13.85 -10.22 50.80
N ARG A 314 13.47 -11.50 50.62
CA ARG A 314 14.41 -12.61 50.39
C ARG A 314 14.80 -12.76 48.92
N PHE A 315 14.42 -11.80 48.08
CA PHE A 315 14.63 -11.85 46.64
C PHE A 315 16.11 -11.79 46.28
N ILE A 316 16.89 -10.97 46.98
CA ILE A 316 18.33 -10.82 46.69
C ILE A 316 19.18 -11.51 47.76
N ARG A 317 20.03 -12.43 47.31
CA ARG A 317 21.13 -12.98 48.09
C ARG A 317 22.40 -12.22 47.74
N PHE A 318 22.82 -11.31 48.62
CA PHE A 318 24.07 -10.57 48.40
C PHE A 318 25.30 -11.46 48.55
N SER A 319 26.09 -11.54 47.49
CA SER A 319 27.45 -12.08 47.52
C SER A 319 28.41 -11.05 48.14
N ILE A 320 28.21 -9.77 47.80
CA ILE A 320 28.92 -8.63 48.38
C ILE A 320 27.92 -7.51 48.62
N ARG A 321 27.61 -7.18 49.87
CA ARG A 321 26.75 -6.03 50.22
C ARG A 321 27.62 -4.84 50.64
N PHE A 322 27.39 -3.69 50.03
CA PHE A 322 28.05 -2.44 50.42
C PHE A 322 27.43 -1.88 51.71
N LYS A 323 28.27 -1.24 52.52
CA LYS A 323 27.79 -0.48 53.68
C LYS A 323 26.91 0.67 53.19
N GLU A 324 25.98 1.11 54.03
CA GLU A 324 25.07 2.22 53.67
C GLU A 324 25.82 3.49 53.25
N SER A 325 26.86 3.88 54.00
CA SER A 325 27.76 4.99 53.64
C SER A 325 28.67 4.73 52.44
N GLY A 326 28.67 3.51 51.92
CA GLY A 326 29.50 3.04 50.81
C GLY A 326 28.70 2.59 49.59
N ARG A 327 27.37 2.80 49.58
CA ARG A 327 26.56 2.63 48.36
C ARG A 327 27.06 3.59 47.30
N ILE A 328 27.04 3.14 46.04
CA ILE A 328 27.62 3.89 44.92
C ILE A 328 26.48 4.58 44.19
N SER A 329 26.53 5.91 44.07
CA SER A 329 25.59 6.68 43.24
C SER A 329 25.69 6.25 41.78
N LEU A 330 24.55 6.18 41.08
CA LEU A 330 24.52 5.90 39.63
C LEU A 330 25.30 6.94 38.80
N GLU A 331 25.58 8.12 39.36
CA GLU A 331 26.44 9.14 38.75
C GLU A 331 27.93 8.73 38.68
N ASP A 332 28.39 7.81 39.52
CA ASP A 332 29.79 7.36 39.53
C ASP A 332 30.05 6.28 38.47
N SER A 333 29.90 6.68 37.20
CA SER A 333 30.03 5.80 36.03
C SER A 333 31.35 5.03 36.01
N ARG A 334 32.44 5.66 36.47
CA ARG A 334 33.78 5.04 36.52
C ARG A 334 33.86 3.89 37.51
N ARG A 335 33.29 4.02 38.72
CA ARG A 335 33.28 2.92 39.68
C ARG A 335 32.35 1.80 39.24
N ILE A 336 31.16 2.15 38.75
CA ILE A 336 30.17 1.17 38.29
C ILE A 336 30.75 0.36 37.13
N ARG A 337 31.38 1.01 36.15
CA ARG A 337 32.06 0.33 35.04
C ARG A 337 33.05 -0.73 35.54
N LYS A 338 33.86 -0.45 36.55
CA LYS A 338 34.81 -1.44 37.11
C LYS A 338 34.10 -2.64 37.73
N LEU A 339 32.98 -2.39 38.41
CA LEU A 339 32.22 -3.44 39.10
C LEU A 339 31.44 -4.34 38.15
N LEU A 340 31.11 -3.88 36.94
CA LEU A 340 30.45 -4.71 35.93
C LEU A 340 31.27 -5.94 35.55
N GLU A 341 32.61 -5.89 35.64
CA GLU A 341 33.51 -7.03 35.40
C GLU A 341 33.28 -8.19 36.39
N LEU A 342 32.59 -7.95 37.50
CA LEU A 342 32.27 -8.96 38.51
C LEU A 342 30.92 -9.63 38.27
N THR A 343 30.13 -9.15 37.31
CA THR A 343 28.78 -9.68 37.02
C THR A 343 28.85 -10.89 36.10
N ASN A 344 27.85 -11.77 36.21
CA ASN A 344 27.72 -12.93 35.34
C ASN A 344 26.24 -13.29 35.19
N GLY A 345 25.67 -12.97 34.04
CA GLY A 345 24.26 -13.23 33.74
C GLY A 345 23.90 -14.72 33.74
N ASP A 346 24.80 -15.60 33.26
CA ASP A 346 24.56 -17.05 33.22
C ASP A 346 24.46 -17.68 34.62
N ARG A 347 24.92 -16.95 35.64
CA ARG A 347 24.86 -17.35 37.06
C ARG A 347 23.96 -16.46 37.88
N ASP A 348 23.11 -15.65 37.24
CA ASP A 348 22.22 -14.69 37.87
C ASP A 348 22.92 -13.72 38.85
N LEU A 349 24.20 -13.39 38.58
CA LEU A 349 25.00 -12.53 39.45
C LEU A 349 25.04 -11.10 38.88
N TYR A 350 24.35 -10.18 39.57
CA TYR A 350 24.10 -8.82 39.08
C TYR A 350 24.62 -7.74 40.04
N LEU A 351 24.88 -6.54 39.52
CA LEU A 351 24.90 -5.34 40.38
C LEU A 351 23.48 -4.99 40.77
N ILE A 352 23.20 -4.90 42.07
CA ILE A 352 21.86 -4.67 42.60
C ILE A 352 21.69 -3.17 42.89
N ALA A 353 20.69 -2.54 42.28
CA ALA A 353 20.48 -1.10 42.38
C ALA A 353 19.02 -0.74 42.62
N ASP A 354 18.79 0.42 43.26
CA ASP A 354 17.50 1.11 43.22
C ASP A 354 17.51 2.22 42.16
N HIS A 355 16.52 3.12 42.18
CA HIS A 355 16.42 4.24 41.26
C HIS A 355 17.65 5.20 41.28
N SER A 356 18.55 5.13 42.27
CA SER A 356 19.65 6.10 42.47
C SER A 356 21.00 5.51 42.90
N HIS A 357 21.05 4.34 43.54
CA HIS A 357 22.27 3.80 44.14
C HIS A 357 22.43 2.28 43.93
N ILE A 358 23.69 1.83 43.82
CA ILE A 358 24.09 0.42 43.85
C ILE A 358 24.37 -0.03 45.29
N TYR A 359 23.74 -1.15 45.67
CA TYR A 359 23.80 -1.76 47.00
C TYR A 359 24.86 -2.85 47.11
N GLY A 360 25.30 -3.42 46.00
CA GLY A 360 26.30 -4.48 45.97
C GLY A 360 26.15 -5.44 44.81
N LEU A 361 26.84 -6.58 44.91
CA LEU A 361 26.77 -7.71 43.99
C LEU A 361 25.91 -8.82 44.62
N GLY A 362 24.92 -9.33 43.90
CA GLY A 362 24.00 -10.33 44.45
C GLY A 362 23.36 -11.22 43.40
N GLU A 363 22.87 -12.36 43.89
CA GLU A 363 22.12 -13.36 43.13
C GLU A 363 20.62 -13.13 43.34
N ALA A 364 19.83 -13.15 42.26
CA ALA A 364 18.37 -13.04 42.32
C ALA A 364 17.74 -14.41 42.53
N ASN A 365 16.87 -14.54 43.52
CA ASN A 365 16.07 -15.74 43.77
C ASN A 365 14.66 -15.53 43.24
N TRP A 366 14.46 -15.86 41.97
CA TRP A 366 13.24 -15.63 41.21
C TRP A 366 11.94 -16.15 41.88
N ASN A 367 12.04 -17.17 42.74
CA ASN A 367 10.90 -17.66 43.55
C ASN A 367 10.30 -16.61 44.50
N PHE A 368 11.01 -15.53 44.79
CA PHE A 368 10.57 -14.46 45.68
C PHE A 368 10.29 -13.14 44.96
N GLN A 369 10.30 -13.11 43.62
CA GLN A 369 10.00 -11.88 42.87
C GLN A 369 8.57 -11.40 43.15
N ARG A 370 7.57 -12.28 42.99
CA ARG A 370 6.13 -11.94 43.07
C ARG A 370 5.84 -10.72 42.17
N ASP A 371 5.10 -9.74 42.69
CA ASP A 371 4.65 -8.55 41.96
C ASP A 371 5.70 -7.42 41.97
N ALA A 372 6.95 -7.69 42.38
CA ALA A 372 7.99 -6.68 42.40
C ALA A 372 8.38 -6.26 40.98
N LEU A 373 8.38 -4.95 40.73
CA LEU A 373 8.96 -4.37 39.52
C LEU A 373 10.47 -4.61 39.50
N VAL A 374 10.92 -5.41 38.54
CA VAL A 374 12.32 -5.72 38.31
C VAL A 374 12.71 -5.36 36.89
N LEU A 375 13.63 -4.40 36.76
CA LEU A 375 14.19 -3.99 35.48
C LEU A 375 15.64 -4.44 35.40
N ARG A 376 16.01 -5.16 34.34
CA ARG A 376 17.40 -5.54 34.08
C ARG A 376 17.96 -4.68 32.98
N LEU A 377 19.17 -4.15 33.19
CA LEU A 377 19.91 -3.42 32.18
C LEU A 377 21.20 -4.16 31.85
N ASP A 378 21.31 -4.61 30.60
CA ASP A 378 22.46 -5.35 30.10
C ASP A 378 23.35 -4.44 29.25
N PHE A 379 24.62 -4.32 29.62
CA PHE A 379 25.65 -3.72 28.79
C PHE A 379 26.20 -4.77 27.82
N ARG A 380 26.18 -4.45 26.52
CA ARG A 380 26.53 -5.37 25.43
C ARG A 380 27.69 -4.85 24.58
N GLY A 381 28.52 -4.00 25.18
CA GLY A 381 29.66 -3.37 24.55
C GLY A 381 29.55 -1.84 24.48
N LEU A 382 30.51 -1.23 23.78
CA LEU A 382 30.67 0.22 23.74
C LEU A 382 29.42 0.92 23.20
N SER A 383 28.86 1.81 24.02
CA SER A 383 27.64 2.56 23.74
C SER A 383 26.45 1.67 23.34
N LYS A 384 26.39 0.44 23.85
CA LYS A 384 25.33 -0.55 23.57
C LYS A 384 24.79 -1.10 24.88
N PHE A 385 23.50 -0.89 25.14
CA PHE A 385 22.81 -1.50 26.27
C PHE A 385 21.35 -1.78 25.97
N ARG A 386 20.74 -2.66 26.77
CA ARG A 386 19.36 -3.11 26.63
C ARG A 386 18.66 -3.05 27.99
N LEU A 387 17.47 -2.47 28.02
CA LEU A 387 16.58 -2.47 29.18
C LEU A 387 15.48 -3.52 28.98
N SER A 388 15.32 -4.40 29.96
CA SER A 388 14.33 -5.47 29.97
C SER A 388 13.51 -5.45 31.26
N LEU A 389 12.22 -5.75 31.16
CA LEU A 389 11.34 -6.06 32.29
C LEU A 389 11.43 -7.57 32.53
N ILE A 390 11.75 -7.96 33.77
CA ILE A 390 11.82 -9.35 34.17
C ILE A 390 10.59 -9.70 34.99
N ARG A 391 9.93 -10.82 34.69
CA ARG A 391 8.79 -11.36 35.44
C ARG A 391 8.93 -12.88 35.62
N THR A 392 8.20 -13.43 36.58
CA THR A 392 8.08 -14.88 36.77
C THR A 392 6.64 -15.29 36.53
N ASP A 393 6.43 -16.28 35.67
CA ASP A 393 5.11 -16.86 35.39
C ASP A 393 5.02 -18.28 35.95
N GLU A 394 3.85 -18.62 36.51
CA GLU A 394 3.55 -19.98 36.98
C GLU A 394 3.32 -20.92 35.79
N GLU A 395 4.39 -21.49 35.24
CA GLU A 395 4.24 -22.63 34.33
C GLU A 395 3.93 -23.89 35.14
N ARG A 396 2.73 -24.46 34.95
CA ARG A 396 2.41 -25.81 35.43
C ARG A 396 3.23 -26.83 34.65
N SER A 397 4.47 -27.05 35.06
CA SER A 397 5.31 -28.10 34.51
C SER A 397 4.66 -29.47 34.67
N LYS A 398 4.88 -30.34 33.68
CA LYS A 398 4.47 -31.75 33.72
C LYS A 398 5.38 -32.62 34.62
N SER A 399 6.40 -32.03 35.26
CA SER A 399 7.52 -32.72 35.91
C SER A 399 7.81 -32.26 37.34
N GLY A 400 6.84 -31.67 38.05
CA GLY A 400 7.02 -31.28 39.45
C GLY A 400 7.46 -32.46 40.32
N ALA A 401 8.65 -32.38 40.90
CA ALA A 401 9.20 -33.38 41.80
C ALA A 401 8.83 -33.07 43.25
N LEU A 402 8.35 -34.08 43.98
CA LEU A 402 8.14 -34.01 45.42
C LEU A 402 9.49 -34.18 46.12
N MET A 403 10.07 -33.08 46.61
CA MET A 403 11.30 -33.12 47.40
C MET A 403 10.96 -33.40 48.86
N VAL A 404 11.69 -34.31 49.52
CA VAL A 404 11.52 -34.58 50.95
C VAL A 404 12.82 -34.21 51.67
N GLU A 405 12.75 -33.16 52.50
CA GLU A 405 13.84 -32.70 53.36
C GLU A 405 13.31 -32.58 54.79
N ASP A 406 14.02 -33.13 55.78
CA ASP A 406 13.69 -33.09 57.22
C ASP A 406 12.23 -33.49 57.54
N GLU A 407 11.77 -34.62 57.01
CA GLU A 407 10.39 -35.14 57.12
C GLU A 407 9.29 -34.22 56.55
N ARG A 408 9.66 -33.14 55.84
CA ARG A 408 8.71 -32.24 55.16
C ARG A 408 8.75 -32.48 53.66
N LYS A 409 7.56 -32.48 53.05
CA LYS A 409 7.36 -32.63 51.61
C LYS A 409 7.22 -31.25 50.97
N PHE A 410 8.08 -30.94 50.01
CA PHE A 410 8.06 -29.72 49.21
C PHE A 410 7.72 -30.09 47.76
N TYR A 411 6.86 -29.30 47.12
CA TYR A 411 6.65 -29.39 45.68
C TYR A 411 7.50 -28.32 45.01
N SER A 412 8.37 -28.70 44.08
CA SER A 412 9.01 -27.74 43.18
C SER A 412 7.94 -27.13 42.27
N TYR A 413 7.72 -25.82 42.37
CA TYR A 413 7.04 -25.09 41.31
C TYR A 413 8.11 -24.67 40.31
N ASP A 414 7.94 -25.02 39.05
CA ASP A 414 8.85 -24.58 38.00
C ASP A 414 8.33 -23.22 37.51
N LEU A 415 8.91 -22.12 38.01
CA LEU A 415 8.60 -20.78 37.50
C LEU A 415 9.35 -20.54 36.19
N ALA A 416 8.65 -20.06 35.17
CA ALA A 416 9.27 -19.60 33.94
C ALA A 416 9.72 -18.15 34.11
N LEU A 417 10.98 -17.86 33.79
CA LEU A 417 11.50 -16.49 33.78
C LEU A 417 11.17 -15.84 32.43
N MET A 418 10.35 -14.81 32.48
CA MET A 418 9.95 -14.03 31.31
C MET A 418 10.78 -12.75 31.24
N GLU A 419 11.54 -12.61 30.16
CA GLU A 419 12.29 -11.40 29.86
C GLU A 419 11.62 -10.65 28.70
N HIS A 420 11.03 -9.50 29.00
CA HIS A 420 10.47 -8.60 27.99
C HIS A 420 11.43 -7.44 27.74
N THR A 421 12.12 -7.45 26.60
CA THR A 421 12.95 -6.31 26.19
C THR A 421 12.07 -5.09 25.94
N LEU A 422 12.30 -4.01 26.70
CA LEU A 422 11.54 -2.76 26.58
C LEU A 422 12.14 -1.83 25.54
N LEU A 423 13.47 -1.65 25.57
CA LEU A 423 14.20 -0.75 24.69
C LEU A 423 15.69 -1.13 24.62
N SER A 424 16.25 -1.15 23.41
CA SER A 424 17.70 -1.20 23.20
C SER A 424 18.22 0.17 22.79
N VAL A 425 19.42 0.55 23.24
CA VAL A 425 20.07 1.81 22.86
C VAL A 425 21.44 1.49 22.29
N THR A 426 21.72 2.01 21.09
CA THR A 426 23.04 1.92 20.44
C THR A 426 23.47 3.30 20.00
N SER A 427 24.59 3.79 20.54
CA SER A 427 25.13 5.12 20.27
C SER A 427 24.04 6.21 20.39
N LYS A 428 23.36 6.23 21.55
CA LYS A 428 22.24 7.14 21.88
C LYS A 428 21.01 7.01 20.99
N THR A 429 20.90 5.96 20.19
CA THR A 429 19.78 5.77 19.28
C THR A 429 18.93 4.60 19.77
N PRO A 430 17.62 4.82 20.04
CA PRO A 430 16.72 3.74 20.45
C PRO A 430 16.46 2.74 19.31
N ARG A 431 16.25 1.48 19.69
CA ARG A 431 15.94 0.35 18.82
C ARG A 431 14.90 -0.55 19.46
N LEU A 432 13.95 -1.02 18.65
CA LEU A 432 12.91 -1.98 19.03
C LEU A 432 13.12 -3.32 18.33
N GLY A 433 12.92 -4.40 19.09
CA GLY A 433 13.11 -5.76 18.62
C GLY A 433 14.56 -6.09 18.27
N GLU A 434 14.77 -7.31 17.76
CA GLU A 434 16.08 -7.77 17.30
C GLU A 434 16.20 -7.55 15.79
N GLU A 435 17.16 -6.73 15.37
CA GLU A 435 17.51 -6.60 13.95
C GLU A 435 18.03 -7.97 13.46
N GLY A 436 17.22 -8.71 12.69
CA GLY A 436 17.67 -9.95 12.06
C GLY A 436 16.75 -11.14 12.23
N TYR A 437 16.48 -11.55 13.47
CA TYR A 437 15.89 -12.84 13.81
C TYR A 437 14.85 -12.76 14.92
N SER A 438 13.70 -13.40 14.68
CA SER A 438 12.75 -13.80 15.71
C SER A 438 12.34 -15.24 15.40
N SER A 439 11.93 -16.01 16.42
CA SER A 439 11.47 -17.39 16.19
C SER A 439 10.33 -17.43 15.18
N GLU A 440 9.37 -16.52 15.30
CA GLU A 440 8.26 -16.39 14.35
C GLU A 440 8.74 -16.12 12.93
N ARG A 441 9.66 -15.15 12.73
CA ARG A 441 10.20 -14.82 11.41
C ARG A 441 10.95 -16.00 10.80
N PHE A 442 11.76 -16.68 11.59
CA PHE A 442 12.52 -17.82 11.13
C PHE A 442 11.62 -19.00 10.75
N VAL A 443 10.61 -19.28 11.56
CA VAL A 443 9.59 -20.29 11.28
C VAL A 443 8.81 -19.96 10.00
N ASN A 444 8.39 -18.70 9.82
CA ASN A 444 7.72 -18.24 8.60
C ASN A 444 8.63 -18.38 7.36
N LEU A 445 9.92 -18.07 7.48
CA LEU A 445 10.89 -18.29 6.38
C LEU A 445 10.99 -19.77 6.03
N LEU A 446 11.14 -20.66 7.01
CA LEU A 446 11.20 -22.10 6.77
C LEU A 446 9.92 -22.61 6.08
N GLN A 447 8.75 -22.12 6.48
CA GLN A 447 7.45 -22.46 5.87
C GLN A 447 7.33 -22.00 4.43
N ASN A 448 7.77 -20.77 4.14
CA ASN A 448 7.77 -20.23 2.78
C ASN A 448 8.72 -21.01 1.88
N VAL A 449 9.92 -21.34 2.36
CA VAL A 449 10.95 -22.00 1.54
C VAL A 449 10.67 -23.50 1.37
N PHE A 450 10.36 -24.22 2.44
CA PHE A 450 10.32 -25.70 2.40
C PHE A 450 8.91 -26.28 2.26
N TRP A 451 7.88 -25.63 2.83
CA TRP A 451 6.58 -26.27 3.05
C TRP A 451 5.39 -25.54 2.42
N ASN A 452 5.60 -24.62 1.47
CA ASN A 452 4.55 -23.92 0.73
C ASN A 452 3.44 -23.31 1.62
N LYS A 453 3.80 -22.78 2.80
CA LYS A 453 2.88 -22.23 3.82
C LYS A 453 1.91 -23.25 4.46
N GLU A 454 2.08 -24.55 4.25
CA GLU A 454 1.29 -25.56 4.94
C GLU A 454 1.67 -25.69 6.41
N MET A 455 0.67 -25.71 7.29
CA MET A 455 0.85 -25.84 8.73
C MET A 455 0.17 -27.11 9.26
N ASN A 456 0.97 -28.15 9.50
CA ASN A 456 0.54 -29.34 10.24
C ASN A 456 1.42 -29.56 11.49
N GLU A 457 0.98 -30.43 12.40
CA GLU A 457 1.70 -30.68 13.67
C GLU A 457 3.15 -31.15 13.45
N THR A 458 3.41 -31.92 12.39
CA THR A 458 4.76 -32.37 12.04
C THR A 458 5.66 -31.19 11.62
N VAL A 459 5.15 -30.28 10.78
CA VAL A 459 5.88 -29.08 10.35
C VAL A 459 6.16 -28.18 11.55
N LYS A 460 5.17 -27.93 12.42
CA LYS A 460 5.36 -27.15 13.66
C LYS A 460 6.49 -27.74 14.52
N LEU A 461 6.52 -29.05 14.69
CA LEU A 461 7.55 -29.72 15.50
C LEU A 461 8.94 -29.55 14.87
N LYS A 462 9.06 -29.76 13.55
CA LYS A 462 10.32 -29.56 12.81
C LYS A 462 10.81 -28.12 12.90
N SER A 463 9.93 -27.13 12.69
CA SER A 463 10.27 -25.72 12.79
C SER A 463 10.74 -25.33 14.19
N LYS A 464 10.13 -25.88 15.25
CA LYS A 464 10.58 -25.67 16.65
C LYS A 464 11.97 -26.22 16.91
N VAL A 465 12.29 -27.41 16.38
CA VAL A 465 13.63 -28.01 16.53
C VAL A 465 14.69 -27.15 15.83
N LEU A 466 14.43 -26.74 14.58
CA LEU A 466 15.33 -25.88 13.82
C LEU A 466 15.50 -24.50 14.47
N ASP A 467 14.42 -23.92 14.99
CA ASP A 467 14.47 -22.64 15.72
C ASP A 467 15.39 -22.75 16.95
N LEU A 468 15.22 -23.79 17.74
CA LEU A 468 16.05 -24.04 18.91
C LEU A 468 17.53 -24.22 18.53
N ILE A 469 17.84 -24.88 17.41
CA ILE A 469 19.21 -24.99 16.89
C ILE A 469 19.81 -23.61 16.60
N VAL A 470 19.09 -22.73 15.89
CA VAL A 470 19.59 -21.39 15.56
C VAL A 470 19.73 -20.52 16.82
N ARG A 471 18.80 -20.61 17.78
CA ARG A 471 18.92 -19.93 19.08
C ARG A 471 20.16 -20.37 19.85
N LYS A 472 20.44 -21.67 19.90
CA LYS A 472 21.63 -22.20 20.56
C LYS A 472 22.92 -21.85 19.81
N ALA A 473 22.89 -21.81 18.48
CA ALA A 473 24.03 -21.34 17.69
C ALA A 473 24.37 -19.86 17.94
N ARG A 474 23.36 -19.04 18.27
CA ARG A 474 23.52 -17.62 18.60
C ARG A 474 24.23 -17.36 19.93
N GLU A 475 24.26 -18.31 20.84
CA GLU A 475 24.99 -18.20 22.11
C GLU A 475 26.53 -18.19 21.90
N GLN A 476 27.01 -18.48 20.68
CA GLN A 476 28.41 -18.45 20.32
C GLN A 476 29.00 -17.03 20.33
N LYS A 477 30.20 -16.87 20.91
CA LYS A 477 30.91 -15.57 21.00
C LYS A 477 31.68 -15.19 19.73
N HIS A 478 31.70 -16.07 18.75
CA HIS A 478 32.34 -15.91 17.45
C HIS A 478 31.31 -16.13 16.34
N GLY A 479 31.52 -15.52 15.18
CA GLY A 479 30.58 -15.64 14.07
C GLY A 479 30.49 -17.09 13.58
N THR A 480 29.26 -17.57 13.30
CA THR A 480 29.00 -18.94 12.84
C THR A 480 27.89 -18.96 11.79
N MET A 481 27.64 -20.12 11.15
CA MET A 481 26.58 -20.30 10.16
C MET A 481 25.85 -21.64 10.38
N VAL A 482 24.53 -21.61 10.24
CA VAL A 482 23.69 -22.80 10.21
C VAL A 482 23.04 -22.89 8.84
N VAL A 483 23.29 -23.97 8.10
CA VAL A 483 22.71 -24.25 6.79
C VAL A 483 21.62 -25.30 6.96
N ILE A 484 20.48 -25.08 6.34
CA ILE A 484 19.32 -25.98 6.36
C ILE A 484 18.90 -26.20 4.91
N ALA A 485 18.85 -27.46 4.47
CA ALA A 485 18.40 -27.81 3.12
C ALA A 485 17.45 -29.01 3.15
N GLU A 486 16.84 -29.33 2.01
CA GLU A 486 16.09 -30.58 1.89
C GLU A 486 17.03 -31.80 2.07
N PRO A 487 16.54 -32.92 2.62
CA PRO A 487 17.41 -34.08 2.93
C PRO A 487 18.18 -34.63 1.73
N GLU A 488 17.61 -34.53 0.52
CA GLU A 488 18.28 -34.93 -0.72
C GLU A 488 19.36 -33.94 -1.14
N THR A 489 19.05 -32.64 -1.09
CA THR A 489 20.02 -31.55 -1.33
C THR A 489 21.20 -31.64 -0.37
N ALA A 490 20.95 -31.84 0.92
CA ALA A 490 21.99 -31.98 1.93
C ALA A 490 22.95 -33.14 1.62
N ARG A 491 22.41 -34.31 1.25
CA ARG A 491 23.22 -35.49 0.90
C ARG A 491 24.08 -35.24 -0.34
N ASN A 492 23.48 -34.71 -1.40
CA ASN A 492 24.17 -34.47 -2.67
C ASN A 492 25.27 -33.41 -2.52
N GLU A 493 24.99 -32.32 -1.81
CA GLU A 493 25.95 -31.24 -1.61
C GLU A 493 27.11 -31.65 -0.72
N LEU A 494 26.87 -32.47 0.31
CA LEU A 494 27.93 -32.92 1.21
C LEU A 494 28.81 -34.01 0.61
N GLU A 495 28.34 -34.75 -0.40
CA GLU A 495 29.20 -35.61 -1.21
C GLU A 495 30.22 -34.80 -2.02
N ILE A 496 29.79 -33.64 -2.55
CA ILE A 496 30.65 -32.71 -3.29
C ILE A 496 31.61 -32.00 -2.32
N LEU A 497 31.10 -31.49 -1.19
CA LEU A 497 31.83 -30.72 -0.18
C LEU A 497 32.60 -31.60 0.82
N GLN A 498 32.70 -32.92 0.61
CA GLN A 498 33.32 -33.87 1.56
C GLN A 498 34.77 -33.51 1.94
N LYS A 499 35.54 -32.90 1.02
CA LYS A 499 36.93 -32.48 1.28
C LYS A 499 37.04 -31.14 2.01
N GLN A 500 35.93 -30.44 2.15
CA GLN A 500 35.81 -29.10 2.74
C GLN A 500 34.83 -29.10 3.93
N SER A 501 34.59 -30.26 4.52
CA SER A 501 33.69 -30.46 5.65
C SER A 501 34.12 -31.66 6.49
N THR A 502 33.61 -31.73 7.72
CA THR A 502 33.65 -32.95 8.53
C THR A 502 32.28 -33.63 8.47
N LEU A 503 32.18 -34.69 7.65
CA LEU A 503 30.96 -35.48 7.52
C LEU A 503 30.68 -36.27 8.81
N ILE A 504 29.41 -36.33 9.18
CA ILE A 504 28.93 -37.16 10.29
C ILE A 504 27.73 -38.00 9.84
N ASP A 505 27.43 -39.07 10.56
CA ASP A 505 26.21 -39.83 10.33
C ASP A 505 24.98 -38.95 10.62
N PRO A 506 24.04 -38.79 9.66
CA PRO A 506 22.88 -37.91 9.82
C PRO A 506 22.05 -38.27 11.05
N ASN A 507 22.08 -37.41 12.07
CA ASN A 507 21.41 -37.66 13.34
C ASN A 507 20.93 -36.36 14.00
N PRO A 508 19.88 -36.43 14.86
CA PRO A 508 19.48 -35.29 15.67
C PRO A 508 20.60 -34.95 16.65
N ILE A 509 20.91 -33.66 16.77
CA ILE A 509 21.89 -33.18 17.73
C ILE A 509 21.15 -32.63 18.94
N ASN A 510 21.62 -32.95 20.15
CA ASN A 510 21.16 -32.28 21.35
C ASN A 510 21.44 -30.78 21.24
N PRO A 511 20.43 -29.89 21.30
CA PRO A 511 20.62 -28.45 21.16
C PRO A 511 21.68 -27.85 22.08
N GLU A 512 21.89 -28.40 23.29
CA GLU A 512 22.92 -27.94 24.22
C GLU A 512 24.35 -28.16 23.71
N HIS A 513 24.54 -29.04 22.73
CA HIS A 513 25.84 -29.29 22.12
C HIS A 513 26.16 -28.34 20.97
N ILE A 514 25.18 -27.58 20.46
CA ILE A 514 25.35 -26.72 19.28
C ILE A 514 26.45 -25.68 19.51
N GLN A 515 26.53 -25.07 20.70
CA GLN A 515 27.59 -24.10 21.03
C GLN A 515 29.02 -24.67 20.90
N PHE A 516 29.21 -25.98 21.08
CA PHE A 516 30.52 -26.62 20.94
C PHE A 516 30.80 -27.00 19.49
N LEU A 517 29.76 -27.36 18.73
CA LEU A 517 29.91 -27.66 17.31
C LEU A 517 30.20 -26.39 16.51
N THR A 518 29.59 -25.25 16.88
CA THR A 518 29.79 -23.96 16.21
C THR A 518 31.13 -23.31 16.52
N SER A 519 31.93 -23.85 17.46
CA SER A 519 33.29 -23.35 17.72
C SER A 519 34.29 -23.76 16.64
N ILE A 520 33.92 -24.74 15.80
CA ILE A 520 34.69 -25.10 14.60
C ILE A 520 34.36 -24.07 13.52
N ASP A 521 35.39 -23.56 12.84
CA ASP A 521 35.20 -22.59 11.77
C ASP A 521 34.48 -23.22 10.56
N GLY A 522 33.59 -22.46 9.94
CA GLY A 522 32.67 -22.93 8.90
C GLY A 522 31.21 -23.04 9.36
N ALA A 523 30.38 -23.67 8.55
CA ALA A 523 28.95 -23.86 8.81
C ALA A 523 28.65 -25.23 9.43
N ILE A 524 27.52 -25.33 10.15
CA ILE A 524 26.90 -26.61 10.47
C ILE A 524 25.75 -26.85 9.50
N TYR A 525 25.67 -28.06 8.95
CA TYR A 525 24.71 -28.41 7.89
C TYR A 525 23.62 -29.35 8.42
N PHE A 526 22.38 -28.89 8.38
CA PHE A 526 21.19 -29.61 8.79
C PHE A 526 20.25 -29.89 7.62
N ASP A 527 19.39 -30.89 7.75
CA ASP A 527 18.22 -31.04 6.90
C ASP A 527 16.94 -30.45 7.52
N THR A 528 15.86 -30.37 6.74
CA THR A 528 14.54 -29.88 7.20
C THR A 528 13.90 -30.70 8.32
N SER A 529 14.46 -31.86 8.69
CA SER A 529 14.01 -32.68 9.83
C SER A 529 14.88 -32.48 11.08
N GLY A 530 15.88 -31.61 11.02
CA GLY A 530 16.78 -31.30 12.14
C GLY A 530 17.92 -32.30 12.32
N HIS A 531 18.19 -33.18 11.34
CA HIS A 531 19.37 -34.03 11.38
C HIS A 531 20.59 -33.23 10.93
N CYS A 532 21.69 -33.31 11.67
CA CYS A 532 22.97 -32.73 11.29
C CYS A 532 23.71 -33.72 10.39
N HIS A 533 24.19 -33.26 9.24
CA HIS A 533 24.92 -34.08 8.27
C HIS A 533 26.43 -33.76 8.23
N ALA A 534 26.83 -32.54 8.60
CA ALA A 534 28.24 -32.14 8.64
C ALA A 534 28.50 -30.92 9.54
N ILE A 535 29.74 -30.81 10.02
CA ILE A 535 30.25 -29.67 10.81
C ILE A 535 31.50 -29.08 10.14
N GLY A 536 31.74 -27.78 10.36
CA GLY A 536 32.88 -27.07 9.77
C GLY A 536 32.85 -27.02 8.24
N VAL A 537 31.65 -26.89 7.66
CA VAL A 537 31.45 -26.87 6.21
C VAL A 537 31.88 -25.52 5.64
N ILE A 538 32.83 -25.54 4.71
CA ILE A 538 33.18 -24.36 3.93
C ILE A 538 32.24 -24.33 2.71
N LEU A 539 31.41 -23.29 2.65
CA LEU A 539 30.44 -23.12 1.56
C LEU A 539 31.13 -22.54 0.33
N ASP A 540 31.03 -23.25 -0.79
CA ASP A 540 31.64 -22.87 -2.07
C ASP A 540 30.62 -22.24 -3.03
N GLY A 541 31.07 -21.30 -3.88
CA GLY A 541 30.19 -20.62 -4.83
C GLY A 541 30.93 -19.64 -5.74
N ILE A 542 30.41 -19.46 -6.95
CA ILE A 542 31.01 -18.60 -7.98
C ILE A 542 30.71 -17.14 -7.64
N ALA A 543 31.72 -16.28 -7.69
CA ALA A 543 31.53 -14.84 -7.55
C ALA A 543 30.82 -14.27 -8.79
N LYS A 544 29.75 -13.50 -8.59
CA LYS A 544 29.03 -12.76 -9.62
C LYS A 544 29.01 -11.27 -9.28
N VAL A 545 28.79 -10.40 -10.28
CA VAL A 545 28.88 -8.93 -10.14
C VAL A 545 27.82 -8.38 -9.18
N ASP A 546 26.66 -9.04 -9.14
CA ASP A 546 25.44 -8.71 -8.42
C ASP A 546 25.31 -9.42 -7.06
N ILE A 547 26.29 -10.25 -6.66
CA ILE A 547 26.19 -11.12 -5.48
C ILE A 547 27.29 -10.85 -4.46
N GLY A 548 26.86 -10.37 -3.29
CA GLY A 548 27.71 -10.09 -2.14
C GLY A 548 27.77 -8.60 -1.81
N ASP A 549 28.31 -8.28 -0.63
CA ASP A 549 28.44 -6.91 -0.14
C ASP A 549 29.83 -6.75 0.52
N ALA A 550 30.64 -5.83 -0.03
CA ALA A 550 31.99 -5.56 0.46
C ALA A 550 32.01 -4.94 1.87
N SER A 551 30.90 -4.37 2.34
CA SER A 551 30.75 -3.87 3.70
C SER A 551 30.48 -4.97 4.73
N ARG A 552 30.27 -6.22 4.27
CA ARG A 552 29.89 -7.38 5.08
C ARG A 552 31.02 -8.42 5.14
N GLY A 553 30.97 -9.28 6.16
CA GLY A 553 32.02 -10.26 6.43
C GLY A 553 32.06 -11.44 5.45
N ALA A 554 33.17 -12.20 5.49
CA ALA A 554 33.41 -13.34 4.58
C ALA A 554 32.32 -14.43 4.65
N ARG A 555 31.75 -14.68 5.84
CA ARG A 555 30.65 -15.65 6.04
C ARG A 555 29.39 -15.23 5.27
N PHE A 556 29.04 -13.94 5.36
CA PHE A 556 27.91 -13.36 4.62
C PHE A 556 28.08 -13.56 3.10
N ASN A 557 29.23 -13.14 2.56
CA ASN A 557 29.49 -13.25 1.13
C ASN A 557 29.60 -14.71 0.63
N SER A 558 30.06 -15.64 1.47
CA SER A 558 30.12 -17.07 1.11
C SER A 558 28.73 -17.71 1.12
N ALA A 559 27.90 -17.36 2.10
CA ALA A 559 26.52 -17.83 2.19
C ALA A 559 25.66 -17.39 0.99
N HIS A 560 25.77 -16.12 0.57
CA HIS A 560 25.04 -15.62 -0.61
C HIS A 560 25.46 -16.32 -1.92
N ARG A 561 26.77 -16.50 -2.13
CA ARG A 561 27.29 -17.23 -3.31
C ARG A 561 26.84 -18.69 -3.32
N TYR A 562 26.85 -19.34 -2.16
CA TYR A 562 26.37 -20.72 -2.02
C TYR A 562 24.87 -20.84 -2.30
N LEU A 563 24.06 -19.93 -1.76
CA LEU A 563 22.63 -19.91 -2.02
C LEU A 563 22.33 -19.70 -3.52
N GLN A 564 23.06 -18.80 -4.19
CA GLN A 564 22.91 -18.63 -5.63
C GLN A 564 23.31 -19.88 -6.41
N LYS A 565 24.42 -20.55 -6.06
CA LYS A 565 24.82 -21.82 -6.68
C LYS A 565 23.66 -22.83 -6.63
N LEU A 566 22.98 -22.94 -5.49
CA LEU A 566 21.82 -23.83 -5.34
C LEU A 566 20.60 -23.37 -6.14
N LYS A 567 20.40 -22.06 -6.33
CA LYS A 567 19.35 -21.52 -7.21
C LYS A 567 19.61 -21.87 -8.68
N ASP A 568 20.84 -21.64 -9.14
CA ASP A 568 21.26 -21.94 -10.51
C ASP A 568 21.19 -23.46 -10.80
N ASP A 569 21.47 -24.29 -9.79
CA ASP A 569 21.41 -25.76 -9.84
C ASP A 569 20.02 -26.30 -9.50
N GLY A 570 19.03 -25.96 -10.34
CA GLY A 570 17.68 -26.54 -10.27
C GLY A 570 16.79 -25.96 -9.17
N ALA A 571 17.02 -24.72 -8.74
CA ALA A 571 16.23 -24.02 -7.72
C ALA A 571 16.12 -24.79 -6.38
N LYS A 572 17.22 -25.41 -5.94
CA LYS A 572 17.26 -26.18 -4.69
C LYS A 572 16.99 -25.29 -3.48
N LYS A 573 16.04 -25.71 -2.65
CA LYS A 573 15.59 -25.00 -1.46
C LYS A 573 16.65 -25.05 -0.35
N CYS A 574 16.99 -23.89 0.19
CA CYS A 574 17.99 -23.74 1.25
C CYS A 574 17.70 -22.51 2.10
N VAL A 575 17.95 -22.61 3.40
CA VAL A 575 17.93 -21.49 4.36
C VAL A 575 19.25 -21.49 5.11
N ILE A 576 19.89 -20.32 5.22
CA ILE A 576 21.15 -20.14 5.95
C ILE A 576 20.97 -19.05 6.99
N ALA A 577 21.23 -19.38 8.25
CA ALA A 577 21.32 -18.41 9.33
C ALA A 577 22.79 -18.03 9.55
N ILE A 578 23.14 -16.79 9.23
CA ILE A 578 24.47 -16.22 9.41
C ILE A 578 24.49 -15.46 10.73
N ILE A 579 25.31 -15.90 11.66
CA ILE A 579 25.38 -15.38 13.02
C ILE A 579 26.68 -14.59 13.16
N SER A 580 26.60 -13.31 13.52
CA SER A 580 27.76 -12.46 13.77
C SER A 580 28.29 -12.59 15.20
N GLU A 581 29.49 -12.07 15.43
CA GLU A 581 30.11 -12.06 16.77
C GLU A 581 29.33 -11.24 17.80
N ASP A 582 28.56 -10.25 17.35
CA ASP A 582 27.67 -9.46 18.21
C ASP A 582 26.26 -10.06 18.36
N GLY A 583 26.08 -11.31 17.91
CA GLY A 583 24.85 -12.09 18.09
C GLY A 583 23.70 -11.68 17.17
N MET A 584 23.98 -10.90 16.13
CA MET A 584 23.01 -10.58 15.07
C MET A 584 22.87 -11.79 14.14
N VAL A 585 21.66 -12.04 13.67
CA VAL A 585 21.37 -13.19 12.82
C VAL A 585 20.75 -12.72 11.51
N ASN A 586 21.46 -12.91 10.41
CA ASN A 586 20.96 -12.69 9.06
C ASN A 586 20.46 -14.01 8.49
N LEU A 587 19.18 -14.06 8.15
CA LEU A 587 18.56 -15.21 7.50
C LEU A 587 18.55 -14.99 5.99
N ILE A 588 19.06 -15.96 5.24
CA ILE A 588 18.97 -15.99 3.77
C ILE A 588 18.26 -17.28 3.29
N PRO A 589 17.43 -17.26 2.22
CA PRO A 589 17.03 -16.10 1.44
C PRO A 589 16.35 -15.04 2.30
N GLU A 590 16.58 -13.77 1.96
CA GLU A 590 15.92 -12.69 2.66
C GLU A 590 14.41 -12.81 2.41
N ILE A 591 13.62 -12.66 3.48
CA ILE A 591 12.17 -12.51 3.34
C ILE A 591 11.95 -11.21 2.57
N GLU A 592 11.08 -11.27 1.56
CA GLU A 592 10.65 -10.10 0.79
C GLU A 592 10.35 -8.93 1.72
N ASN A 593 10.83 -7.75 1.34
CA ASN A 593 10.67 -6.52 2.08
C ASN A 593 10.05 -5.49 1.15
N GLU A 594 8.91 -4.93 1.54
CA GLU A 594 8.23 -3.86 0.82
C GLU A 594 9.16 -2.69 0.44
N GLU A 595 10.13 -2.32 1.29
CA GLU A 595 11.06 -1.23 0.97
C GLU A 595 12.06 -1.62 -0.14
N GLN A 596 12.44 -2.91 -0.21
CA GLN A 596 13.22 -3.43 -1.31
C GLN A 596 12.37 -3.48 -2.59
N LEU A 597 11.10 -3.89 -2.51
CA LEU A 597 10.20 -3.91 -3.66
C LEU A 597 9.89 -2.50 -4.18
N LEU A 598 9.68 -1.51 -3.30
CA LEU A 598 9.53 -0.10 -3.67
C LEU A 598 10.81 0.42 -4.36
N THR A 599 11.98 0.02 -3.85
CA THR A 599 13.29 0.34 -4.45
C THR A 599 13.40 -0.26 -5.86
N ILE A 600 13.06 -1.54 -6.02
CA ILE A 600 13.03 -2.26 -7.31
C ILE A 600 12.04 -1.60 -8.27
N THR A 601 10.85 -1.22 -7.80
CA THR A 601 9.82 -0.53 -8.60
C THR A 601 10.38 0.75 -9.20
N TYR A 602 11.08 1.56 -8.40
CA TYR A 602 11.73 2.78 -8.90
C TYR A 602 12.83 2.48 -9.92
N GLU A 603 13.61 1.41 -9.69
CA GLU A 603 14.64 0.99 -10.64
C GLU A 603 14.04 0.53 -11.96
N ILE A 604 12.92 -0.20 -11.94
CA ILE A 604 12.14 -0.59 -13.13
C ILE A 604 11.71 0.66 -13.90
N ILE A 605 11.06 1.63 -13.24
CA ILE A 605 10.59 2.87 -13.90
C ILE A 605 11.74 3.63 -14.56
N ASN A 606 12.90 3.74 -13.89
CA ASN A 606 14.06 4.40 -14.49
C ASN A 606 14.60 3.63 -15.70
N LEU A 607 14.66 2.30 -15.63
CA LEU A 607 15.11 1.46 -16.73
C LEU A 607 14.15 1.51 -17.92
N ILE A 608 12.83 1.60 -17.67
CA ILE A 608 11.81 1.83 -18.71
C ILE A 608 12.07 3.17 -19.43
N ASN A 609 12.41 4.21 -18.68
CA ASN A 609 12.65 5.54 -19.22
C ASN A 609 14.03 5.71 -19.87
N ASP A 610 14.99 4.82 -19.60
CA ASP A 610 16.33 4.85 -20.20
C ASP A 610 16.37 4.12 -21.56
N LYS A 611 16.75 4.85 -22.61
CA LYS A 611 16.88 4.34 -23.97
C LYS A 611 18.03 3.35 -24.17
N ASN A 612 18.98 3.27 -23.24
CA ASN A 612 20.11 2.33 -23.27
C ASN A 612 20.01 1.24 -22.19
N SER A 613 18.80 0.98 -21.69
CA SER A 613 18.59 0.05 -20.59
C SER A 613 19.04 -1.38 -20.90
N ASP A 614 19.56 -2.04 -19.87
CA ASP A 614 19.88 -3.46 -19.89
C ASP A 614 18.58 -4.27 -19.76
N PHE A 615 18.14 -4.86 -20.88
CA PHE A 615 16.89 -5.62 -20.96
C PHE A 615 16.87 -6.83 -20.02
N ASP A 616 18.00 -7.50 -19.82
CA ASP A 616 18.07 -8.68 -18.94
C ASP A 616 17.86 -8.26 -17.48
N SER A 617 18.51 -7.15 -17.08
CA SER A 617 18.36 -6.54 -15.75
C SER A 617 16.94 -6.01 -15.50
N LEU A 618 16.31 -5.40 -16.51
CA LEU A 618 14.91 -4.97 -16.43
C LEU A 618 13.98 -6.17 -16.22
N SER A 619 14.08 -7.20 -17.07
CA SER A 619 13.22 -8.39 -16.99
C SER A 619 13.33 -9.10 -15.65
N GLU A 620 14.54 -9.26 -15.10
CA GLU A 620 14.74 -9.88 -13.79
C GLU A 620 14.03 -9.10 -12.67
N LYS A 621 14.14 -7.78 -12.68
CA LYS A 621 13.49 -6.90 -11.69
C LYS A 621 11.97 -6.94 -11.81
N GLU A 622 11.45 -6.92 -13.03
CA GLU A 622 10.02 -7.07 -13.30
C GLU A 622 9.48 -8.39 -12.77
N ASP A 623 10.20 -9.49 -13.01
CA ASP A 623 9.80 -10.81 -12.52
C ASP A 623 9.78 -10.87 -10.99
N ILE A 624 10.72 -10.20 -10.30
CA ILE A 624 10.69 -10.09 -8.83
C ILE A 624 9.42 -9.37 -8.37
N LEU A 625 9.08 -8.25 -8.99
CA LEU A 625 7.93 -7.44 -8.58
C LEU A 625 6.60 -8.14 -8.89
N LEU A 626 6.46 -8.72 -10.09
CA LEU A 626 5.23 -9.40 -10.54
C LEU A 626 4.93 -10.66 -9.70
N ASN A 627 5.97 -11.40 -9.30
CA ASN A 627 5.79 -12.65 -8.53
C ASN A 627 5.72 -12.44 -7.01
N SER A 628 5.91 -11.22 -6.51
CA SER A 628 5.85 -10.95 -5.07
C SER A 628 4.40 -10.86 -4.57
N SER A 629 4.09 -11.62 -3.52
CA SER A 629 2.76 -11.64 -2.87
C SER A 629 2.51 -10.47 -1.92
N ILE A 630 3.53 -9.62 -1.70
CA ILE A 630 3.48 -8.43 -0.83
C ILE A 630 3.75 -7.14 -1.62
N ALA A 631 3.83 -7.20 -2.95
CA ALA A 631 3.92 -6.02 -3.79
C ALA A 631 2.63 -5.20 -3.65
N ASP A 632 2.76 -3.91 -3.32
CA ASP A 632 1.61 -3.01 -3.24
C ASP A 632 1.03 -2.81 -4.65
N SER A 633 -0.30 -2.88 -4.76
CA SER A 633 -1.02 -2.71 -6.03
C SER A 633 -0.69 -1.37 -6.69
N GLU A 634 -0.42 -0.34 -5.90
CA GLU A 634 -0.05 0.98 -6.39
C GLU A 634 1.31 0.96 -7.10
N TRP A 635 2.29 0.22 -6.60
CA TRP A 635 3.62 0.18 -7.23
C TRP A 635 3.56 -0.51 -8.59
N LEU A 636 2.81 -1.61 -8.66
CA LEU A 636 2.52 -2.30 -9.92
C LEU A 636 1.81 -1.36 -10.90
N LEU A 637 0.83 -0.58 -10.42
CA LEU A 637 0.16 0.42 -11.24
C LEU A 637 1.13 1.47 -11.78
N GLN A 638 2.01 2.04 -10.95
CA GLN A 638 2.96 3.06 -11.39
C GLN A 638 3.88 2.52 -12.52
N VAL A 639 4.30 1.25 -12.45
CA VAL A 639 5.01 0.61 -13.55
C VAL A 639 4.14 0.50 -14.81
N GLY A 640 2.88 0.12 -14.66
CA GLY A 640 1.91 0.10 -15.76
C GLY A 640 1.73 1.48 -16.41
N VAL A 641 1.63 2.54 -15.61
CA VAL A 641 1.56 3.93 -16.09
C VAL A 641 2.82 4.29 -16.87
N ALA A 642 4.01 3.99 -16.34
CA ALA A 642 5.27 4.26 -17.04
C ALA A 642 5.32 3.59 -18.43
N TYR A 643 4.89 2.33 -18.54
CA TYR A 643 4.81 1.65 -19.84
C TYR A 643 3.80 2.29 -20.81
N SER A 644 2.64 2.69 -20.31
CA SER A 644 1.61 3.31 -21.14
C SER A 644 2.02 4.69 -21.69
N GLN A 645 2.86 5.44 -20.95
CA GLN A 645 3.45 6.70 -21.43
C GLN A 645 4.41 6.51 -22.62
N LEU A 646 4.93 5.29 -22.78
CA LEU A 646 5.73 4.87 -23.94
C LEU A 646 4.89 4.13 -24.99
N GLU A 647 3.56 4.18 -24.90
CA GLU A 647 2.62 3.49 -25.78
C GLU A 647 2.80 1.95 -25.78
N ASN A 648 3.45 1.38 -24.76
CA ASN A 648 3.58 -0.07 -24.59
C ASN A 648 2.42 -0.61 -23.76
N TYR A 649 1.21 -0.56 -24.31
CA TYR A 649 0.00 -0.94 -23.58
C TYR A 649 -0.05 -2.42 -23.23
N GLY A 650 0.50 -3.30 -24.09
CA GLY A 650 0.57 -4.75 -23.79
C GLY A 650 1.31 -5.05 -22.49
N ARG A 651 2.50 -4.46 -22.28
CA ARG A 651 3.25 -4.64 -21.03
C ARG A 651 2.59 -3.89 -19.87
N ALA A 652 2.01 -2.71 -20.10
CA ALA A 652 1.25 -1.98 -19.08
C ALA A 652 0.11 -2.82 -18.49
N LEU A 653 -0.64 -3.54 -19.33
CA LEU A 653 -1.75 -4.39 -18.92
C LEU A 653 -1.30 -5.54 -18.02
N VAL A 654 -0.13 -6.15 -18.25
CA VAL A 654 0.42 -7.21 -17.38
C VAL A 654 0.56 -6.73 -15.94
N PHE A 655 1.12 -5.54 -15.75
CA PHE A 655 1.30 -4.94 -14.42
C PHE A 655 -0.04 -4.52 -13.79
N MET A 656 -0.96 -3.96 -14.57
CA MET A 656 -2.28 -3.54 -14.07
C MET A 656 -3.15 -4.74 -13.67
N GLU A 657 -3.08 -5.86 -14.40
CA GLU A 657 -3.78 -7.09 -14.03
C GLU A 657 -3.23 -7.66 -12.72
N GLN A 658 -1.90 -7.70 -12.58
CA GLN A 658 -1.27 -8.12 -11.33
C GLN A 658 -1.61 -7.18 -10.17
N ALA A 659 -1.70 -5.86 -10.41
CA ALA A 659 -2.10 -4.89 -9.40
C ALA A 659 -3.50 -5.17 -8.83
N LEU A 660 -4.47 -5.49 -9.70
CA LEU A 660 -5.82 -5.85 -9.27
C LEU A 660 -5.87 -7.18 -8.51
N GLU A 661 -5.05 -8.17 -8.90
CA GLU A 661 -4.95 -9.42 -8.16
C GLU A 661 -4.35 -9.21 -6.76
N GLN A 662 -3.30 -8.38 -6.65
CA GLN A 662 -2.65 -8.11 -5.36
C GLN A 662 -3.48 -7.23 -4.44
N ALA A 663 -4.33 -6.35 -4.98
CA ALA A 663 -5.18 -5.48 -4.17
C ALA A 663 -6.00 -6.28 -3.14
N LYS A 664 -6.53 -7.47 -3.50
CA LYS A 664 -7.35 -8.31 -2.61
C LYS A 664 -8.52 -7.54 -1.97
N ASN A 665 -8.33 -7.02 -0.75
CA ASN A 665 -9.29 -6.20 -0.01
C ASN A 665 -8.89 -4.70 0.05
N GLU A 666 -7.75 -4.33 -0.52
CA GLU A 666 -7.34 -2.93 -0.62
C GLU A 666 -8.27 -2.18 -1.54
N PHE A 667 -8.63 -0.96 -1.14
CA PHE A 667 -9.45 -0.11 -1.97
C PHE A 667 -8.70 0.25 -3.25
N VAL A 668 -9.37 0.04 -4.38
CA VAL A 668 -8.89 0.38 -5.71
C VAL A 668 -9.55 1.70 -6.13
N SER A 669 -8.72 2.71 -6.34
CA SER A 669 -9.13 4.06 -6.72
C SER A 669 -9.88 4.07 -8.07
N SER A 670 -10.83 5.00 -8.25
CA SER A 670 -11.51 5.16 -9.54
C SER A 670 -10.53 5.54 -10.65
N TYR A 671 -9.49 6.28 -10.30
CA TYR A 671 -8.40 6.61 -11.21
C TYR A 671 -7.77 5.36 -11.81
N LEU A 672 -7.45 4.34 -10.99
CA LEU A 672 -6.86 3.09 -11.44
C LEU A 672 -7.78 2.36 -12.42
N TYR A 673 -9.05 2.19 -12.07
CA TYR A 673 -10.02 1.55 -12.96
C TYR A 673 -10.13 2.27 -14.31
N ASN A 674 -10.24 3.59 -14.30
CA ASN A 674 -10.30 4.37 -15.53
C ASN A 674 -9.02 4.23 -16.36
N TYR A 675 -7.85 4.27 -15.73
CA TYR A 675 -6.58 4.15 -16.43
C TYR A 675 -6.38 2.76 -17.05
N PHE A 676 -6.79 1.71 -16.35
CA PHE A 676 -6.76 0.35 -16.88
C PHE A 676 -7.72 0.18 -18.06
N GLY A 677 -8.93 0.73 -17.97
CA GLY A 677 -9.87 0.79 -19.09
C GLY A 677 -9.28 1.49 -20.31
N TYR A 678 -8.58 2.60 -20.11
CA TYR A 678 -7.91 3.34 -21.19
C TYR A 678 -6.86 2.47 -21.89
N CYS A 679 -5.97 1.82 -21.15
CA CYS A 679 -4.95 0.93 -21.72
C CYS A 679 -5.57 -0.24 -22.51
N LEU A 680 -6.68 -0.81 -22.03
CA LEU A 680 -7.40 -1.88 -22.73
C LEU A 680 -7.95 -1.41 -24.09
N VAL A 681 -8.47 -0.17 -24.16
CA VAL A 681 -8.95 0.44 -25.40
C VAL A 681 -7.81 0.67 -26.38
N GLN A 682 -6.70 1.26 -25.93
CA GLN A 682 -5.56 1.54 -26.81
C GLN A 682 -4.96 0.24 -27.37
N ASN A 683 -4.73 -0.75 -26.50
CA ASN A 683 -4.19 -2.04 -26.93
C ASN A 683 -5.15 -2.83 -27.83
N HIS A 684 -6.47 -2.61 -27.74
CA HIS A 684 -7.43 -3.18 -28.68
C HIS A 684 -7.19 -2.65 -30.11
N PHE A 685 -6.97 -1.34 -30.26
CA PHE A 685 -6.72 -0.72 -31.56
C PHE A 685 -5.37 -1.11 -32.18
N GLU A 686 -4.36 -1.40 -31.35
CA GLU A 686 -3.05 -1.89 -31.82
C GLU A 686 -3.08 -3.32 -32.34
N GLU A 687 -3.69 -4.24 -31.59
CA GLU A 687 -3.66 -5.67 -31.89
C GLU A 687 -4.80 -6.13 -32.81
N GLN A 688 -5.73 -5.24 -33.18
CA GLN A 688 -6.97 -5.56 -33.90
C GLN A 688 -7.71 -6.75 -33.27
N ASN A 689 -7.83 -6.72 -31.95
CA ASN A 689 -8.35 -7.83 -31.16
C ASN A 689 -9.89 -7.90 -31.24
N ASP A 690 -10.48 -8.98 -30.71
CA ASP A 690 -11.93 -9.10 -30.60
C ASP A 690 -12.51 -8.08 -29.60
N GLY A 691 -13.84 -7.93 -29.61
CA GLY A 691 -14.56 -6.96 -28.75
C GLY A 691 -14.39 -7.20 -27.24
N PHE A 692 -13.75 -8.29 -26.81
CA PHE A 692 -13.59 -8.66 -25.41
C PHE A 692 -12.83 -7.60 -24.58
N LYS A 693 -11.75 -7.03 -25.15
CA LYS A 693 -10.98 -5.98 -24.45
C LYS A 693 -11.83 -4.72 -24.22
N LEU A 694 -12.68 -4.35 -25.17
CA LEU A 694 -13.60 -3.23 -25.02
C LEU A 694 -14.70 -3.52 -23.98
N GLU A 695 -15.19 -4.77 -23.90
CA GLU A 695 -16.11 -5.17 -22.83
C GLU A 695 -15.48 -5.07 -21.45
N LYS A 696 -14.25 -5.57 -21.31
CA LYS A 696 -13.48 -5.43 -20.06
C LYS A 696 -13.19 -3.97 -19.74
N ALA A 697 -12.88 -3.14 -20.73
CA ALA A 697 -12.67 -1.70 -20.54
C ALA A 697 -13.93 -1.00 -20.03
N ILE A 698 -15.11 -1.33 -20.58
CA ILE A 698 -16.40 -0.82 -20.09
C ILE A 698 -16.62 -1.22 -18.63
N GLU A 699 -16.35 -2.47 -18.25
CA GLU A 699 -16.45 -2.90 -16.85
C GLU A 699 -15.57 -2.05 -15.93
N MET A 700 -14.33 -1.76 -16.34
CA MET A 700 -13.43 -0.91 -15.55
C MET A 700 -13.95 0.54 -15.47
N PHE A 701 -14.39 1.13 -16.57
CA PHE A 701 -14.96 2.49 -16.53
C PHE A 701 -16.23 2.57 -15.70
N GLU A 702 -17.08 1.54 -15.70
CA GLU A 702 -18.26 1.49 -14.83
C GLU A 702 -17.89 1.47 -13.34
N LYS A 703 -16.85 0.72 -12.96
CA LYS A 703 -16.31 0.77 -11.60
C LYS A 703 -15.82 2.17 -11.26
N ALA A 704 -15.06 2.81 -12.15
CA ALA A 704 -14.57 4.18 -11.95
C ALA A 704 -15.71 5.21 -11.75
N VAL A 705 -16.78 5.11 -12.55
CA VAL A 705 -17.96 5.97 -12.44
C VAL A 705 -18.75 5.72 -11.15
N SER A 706 -18.78 4.48 -10.67
CA SER A 706 -19.58 4.12 -9.49
C SER A 706 -18.99 4.64 -8.17
N THR A 707 -17.67 4.86 -8.11
CA THR A 707 -16.94 5.25 -6.89
C THR A 707 -15.88 6.32 -7.17
N PRO A 708 -16.24 7.52 -7.67
CA PRO A 708 -15.26 8.52 -8.05
C PRO A 708 -14.51 9.08 -6.84
N ASP A 709 -13.17 9.04 -6.87
CA ASP A 709 -12.32 9.58 -5.80
C ASP A 709 -12.40 11.12 -5.69
N LYS A 710 -12.66 11.77 -6.83
CA LYS A 710 -12.80 13.21 -7.01
C LYS A 710 -13.96 13.49 -7.95
N GLU A 711 -14.84 14.42 -7.57
CA GLU A 711 -15.99 14.80 -8.41
C GLU A 711 -15.55 15.36 -9.77
N GLU A 712 -14.43 16.09 -9.80
CA GLU A 712 -13.88 16.69 -11.04
C GLU A 712 -13.51 15.65 -12.10
N ASP A 713 -13.14 14.43 -11.69
CA ASP A 713 -12.70 13.38 -12.61
C ASP A 713 -13.88 12.63 -13.26
N ILE A 714 -15.10 12.76 -12.71
CA ILE A 714 -16.26 11.98 -13.15
C ILE A 714 -16.60 12.21 -14.62
N ASN A 715 -16.33 13.43 -15.11
CA ASN A 715 -16.52 13.83 -16.50
C ASN A 715 -15.63 13.00 -17.45
N VAL A 716 -14.36 12.78 -17.08
CA VAL A 716 -13.42 11.96 -17.83
C VAL A 716 -13.89 10.50 -17.86
N TYR A 717 -14.36 9.98 -16.73
CA TYR A 717 -14.80 8.59 -16.63
C TYR A 717 -16.04 8.31 -17.48
N TYR A 718 -17.05 9.18 -17.42
CA TYR A 718 -18.22 9.06 -18.29
C TYR A 718 -17.88 9.24 -19.76
N SER A 719 -16.93 10.11 -20.09
CA SER A 719 -16.45 10.30 -21.47
C SER A 719 -15.83 9.01 -22.01
N ASN A 720 -14.90 8.42 -21.27
CA ASN A 720 -14.24 7.17 -21.65
C ASN A 720 -15.23 6.01 -21.75
N LEU A 721 -16.14 5.87 -20.77
CA LEU A 721 -17.21 4.88 -20.81
C LEU A 721 -18.08 5.03 -22.05
N GLY A 722 -18.55 6.24 -22.31
CA GLY A 722 -19.45 6.56 -23.41
C GLY A 722 -18.84 6.34 -24.78
N MET A 723 -17.59 6.78 -24.98
CA MET A 723 -16.84 6.55 -26.21
C MET A 723 -16.57 5.06 -26.44
N THR A 724 -16.15 4.34 -25.40
CA THR A 724 -15.88 2.89 -25.52
C THR A 724 -17.14 2.11 -25.86
N CYS A 725 -18.29 2.48 -25.29
CA CYS A 725 -19.59 1.93 -25.66
C CYS A 725 -19.92 2.20 -27.14
N SER A 726 -19.65 3.41 -27.65
CA SER A 726 -19.81 3.76 -29.07
C SER A 726 -18.94 2.89 -29.97
N PHE A 727 -17.66 2.71 -29.62
CA PHE A 727 -16.73 1.88 -30.39
C PHE A 727 -17.17 0.41 -30.41
N LEU A 728 -17.57 -0.14 -29.27
CA LEU A 728 -18.01 -1.53 -29.17
C LEU A 728 -19.35 -1.77 -29.89
N ALA A 729 -20.29 -0.83 -29.81
CA ALA A 729 -21.53 -0.89 -30.58
C ALA A 729 -21.26 -0.91 -32.09
N SER A 730 -20.36 -0.04 -32.56
CA SER A 730 -19.92 0.00 -33.96
C SER A 730 -19.28 -1.32 -34.39
N TYR A 731 -18.41 -1.90 -33.55
CA TYR A 731 -17.79 -3.20 -33.79
C TYR A 731 -18.84 -4.30 -33.98
N TYR A 732 -19.83 -4.41 -33.07
CA TYR A 732 -20.89 -5.40 -33.19
C TYR A 732 -21.86 -5.17 -34.36
N ASN A 733 -22.00 -3.91 -34.81
CA ASN A 733 -22.81 -3.58 -35.97
C ASN A 733 -22.11 -3.97 -37.30
N GLN A 734 -20.78 -3.97 -37.32
CA GLN A 734 -19.95 -4.38 -38.46
C GLN A 734 -19.66 -5.89 -38.50
N GLY A 735 -19.69 -6.58 -37.36
CA GLY A 735 -19.43 -8.02 -37.24
C GLY A 735 -20.42 -8.94 -37.98
N ILE A 736 -19.95 -10.13 -38.39
CA ILE A 736 -20.75 -11.16 -39.07
C ILE A 736 -20.74 -12.45 -38.21
N PRO A 737 -21.87 -12.89 -37.63
CA PRO A 737 -23.20 -12.28 -37.69
C PRO A 737 -23.33 -11.06 -36.76
N LYS A 738 -24.14 -10.08 -37.18
CA LYS A 738 -24.42 -8.88 -36.37
C LYS A 738 -25.06 -9.27 -35.04
N ASN A 739 -24.48 -8.81 -33.94
CA ASN A 739 -25.07 -9.01 -32.61
C ASN A 739 -25.97 -7.81 -32.25
N LEU A 740 -27.14 -7.76 -32.86
CA LEU A 740 -28.08 -6.65 -32.72
C LEU A 740 -28.38 -6.32 -31.24
N LYS A 741 -28.58 -7.32 -30.38
CA LYS A 741 -28.86 -7.08 -28.95
C LYS A 741 -27.73 -6.31 -28.26
N GLN A 742 -26.47 -6.62 -28.59
CA GLN A 742 -25.34 -5.91 -28.01
C GLN A 742 -25.19 -4.50 -28.58
N VAL A 743 -25.44 -4.30 -29.87
CA VAL A 743 -25.49 -2.94 -30.47
C VAL A 743 -26.50 -2.06 -29.73
N GLU A 744 -27.71 -2.57 -29.49
CA GLU A 744 -28.73 -1.81 -28.74
C GLU A 744 -28.28 -1.47 -27.32
N ASN A 745 -27.77 -2.45 -26.57
CA ASN A 745 -27.32 -2.26 -25.20
C ASN A 745 -26.20 -1.22 -25.08
N TYR A 746 -25.13 -1.37 -25.86
CA TYR A 746 -23.97 -0.48 -25.78
C TYR A 746 -24.27 0.90 -26.36
N SER A 747 -25.07 1.03 -27.43
CA SER A 747 -25.47 2.35 -27.91
C SER A 747 -26.35 3.10 -26.90
N GLU A 748 -27.29 2.42 -26.23
CA GLU A 748 -28.10 3.05 -25.17
C GLU A 748 -27.22 3.50 -23.99
N LYS A 749 -26.29 2.65 -23.55
CA LYS A 749 -25.32 3.00 -22.50
C LYS A 749 -24.43 4.18 -22.90
N GLY A 750 -23.91 4.17 -24.12
CA GLY A 750 -23.10 5.26 -24.66
C GLY A 750 -23.84 6.60 -24.68
N ILE A 751 -25.12 6.59 -25.08
CA ILE A 751 -25.97 7.80 -25.07
C ILE A 751 -26.15 8.33 -23.65
N VAL A 752 -26.43 7.45 -22.68
CA VAL A 752 -26.64 7.85 -21.28
C VAL A 752 -25.36 8.51 -20.74
N SER A 753 -24.22 7.85 -20.87
CA SER A 753 -22.93 8.34 -20.36
C SER A 753 -22.52 9.67 -21.00
N LEU A 754 -22.54 9.77 -22.34
CA LEU A 754 -22.16 11.00 -23.05
C LEU A 754 -23.14 12.15 -22.80
N THR A 755 -24.42 11.85 -22.53
CA THR A 755 -25.38 12.88 -22.13
C THR A 755 -25.06 13.43 -20.75
N GLU A 756 -24.60 12.60 -19.83
CA GLU A 756 -24.20 13.05 -18.50
C GLU A 756 -22.97 13.97 -18.57
N VAL A 757 -21.97 13.62 -19.38
CA VAL A 757 -20.83 14.50 -19.67
C VAL A 757 -21.28 15.88 -20.15
N ILE A 758 -22.18 15.91 -21.14
CA ILE A 758 -22.68 17.17 -21.71
C ILE A 758 -23.40 18.01 -20.65
N LYS A 759 -24.19 17.38 -19.77
CA LYS A 759 -24.83 18.11 -18.66
C LYS A 759 -23.81 18.71 -17.70
N ILE A 760 -22.82 17.92 -17.27
CA ILE A 760 -21.76 18.36 -16.35
C ILE A 760 -21.02 19.57 -16.94
N LYS A 761 -20.52 19.44 -18.17
CA LYS A 761 -19.79 20.53 -18.85
C LYS A 761 -20.63 21.79 -19.03
N ILE A 762 -21.92 21.66 -19.39
CA ILE A 762 -22.83 22.79 -19.51
C ILE A 762 -23.04 23.47 -18.14
N GLN A 763 -23.22 22.69 -17.07
CA GLN A 763 -23.37 23.23 -15.71
C GLN A 763 -22.11 23.98 -15.25
N GLU A 764 -20.93 23.45 -15.59
CA GLU A 764 -19.63 24.06 -15.30
C GLU A 764 -19.28 25.23 -16.23
N SER A 765 -20.12 25.54 -17.23
CA SER A 765 -19.85 26.54 -18.26
C SER A 765 -18.57 26.27 -19.06
N VAL A 766 -18.22 24.98 -19.23
CA VAL A 766 -17.08 24.49 -20.01
C VAL A 766 -17.55 24.06 -21.39
N ALA A 767 -16.77 24.35 -22.43
CA ALA A 767 -17.09 23.91 -23.79
C ALA A 767 -17.06 22.38 -23.90
N VAL A 768 -18.01 21.83 -24.66
CA VAL A 768 -18.06 20.39 -24.96
C VAL A 768 -17.25 20.14 -26.23
N GLU A 769 -16.33 19.19 -26.16
CA GLU A 769 -15.48 18.79 -27.26
C GLU A 769 -16.26 18.06 -28.35
N SER A 770 -15.86 18.27 -29.62
CA SER A 770 -16.53 17.71 -30.79
C SER A 770 -16.70 16.18 -30.73
N TYR A 771 -15.66 15.46 -30.29
CA TYR A 771 -15.68 13.99 -30.20
C TYR A 771 -16.79 13.43 -29.30
N ILE A 772 -17.26 14.19 -28.31
CA ILE A 772 -18.33 13.78 -27.39
C ILE A 772 -19.67 13.74 -28.15
N TYR A 773 -19.97 14.81 -28.89
CA TYR A 773 -21.15 14.87 -29.75
C TYR A 773 -21.08 13.84 -30.87
N THR A 774 -19.93 13.69 -31.52
CA THR A 774 -19.70 12.71 -32.60
C THR A 774 -19.99 11.29 -32.14
N ASN A 775 -19.49 10.88 -30.98
CA ASN A 775 -19.74 9.52 -30.45
C ASN A 775 -21.19 9.32 -30.01
N ARG A 776 -21.84 10.35 -29.45
CA ARG A 776 -23.27 10.25 -29.09
C ARG A 776 -24.15 10.17 -30.33
N ALA A 777 -23.81 10.91 -31.38
CA ALA A 777 -24.46 10.86 -32.68
C ALA A 777 -24.33 9.47 -33.32
N LYS A 778 -23.13 8.85 -33.27
CA LYS A 778 -22.89 7.47 -33.72
C LYS A 778 -23.82 6.48 -33.00
N CYS A 779 -23.94 6.58 -31.68
CA CYS A 779 -24.87 5.73 -30.92
C CYS A 779 -26.33 5.92 -31.33
N PHE A 780 -26.79 7.17 -31.53
CA PHE A 780 -28.14 7.43 -32.05
C PHE A 780 -28.35 6.86 -33.46
N SER A 781 -27.34 6.97 -34.32
CA SER A 781 -27.34 6.43 -35.68
C SER A 781 -27.48 4.90 -35.68
N ASP A 782 -26.67 4.21 -34.87
CA ASP A 782 -26.69 2.75 -34.75
C ASP A 782 -28.05 2.26 -34.25
N LEU A 783 -28.61 2.86 -33.21
CA LEU A 783 -29.98 2.55 -32.76
C LEU A 783 -31.00 2.82 -33.86
N GLY A 784 -30.88 3.94 -34.59
CA GLY A 784 -31.77 4.28 -35.68
C GLY A 784 -31.79 3.22 -36.79
N LYS A 785 -30.61 2.70 -37.16
CA LYS A 785 -30.46 1.62 -38.16
C LYS A 785 -31.11 0.31 -37.71
N MET A 786 -31.18 0.07 -36.40
CA MET A 786 -31.78 -1.13 -35.82
C MET A 786 -33.31 -1.11 -35.67
N LYS A 787 -33.90 0.06 -35.37
CA LYS A 787 -35.35 0.12 -35.06
C LYS A 787 -36.18 -0.09 -36.34
N GLY A 788 -37.03 -1.12 -36.34
CA GLY A 788 -37.97 -1.39 -37.44
C GLY A 788 -39.15 -0.41 -37.54
N ASN A 789 -39.42 0.37 -36.48
CA ASN A 789 -40.46 1.40 -36.49
C ASN A 789 -39.93 2.69 -37.14
N LYS A 790 -40.56 3.09 -38.26
CA LYS A 790 -40.19 4.26 -39.06
C LYS A 790 -40.15 5.57 -38.26
N GLU A 791 -41.11 5.81 -37.36
CA GLU A 791 -41.16 7.03 -36.54
C GLU A 791 -40.01 7.07 -35.53
N LYS A 792 -39.75 5.95 -34.85
CA LYS A 792 -38.63 5.84 -33.89
C LYS A 792 -37.28 5.98 -34.59
N LYS A 793 -37.11 5.37 -35.77
CA LYS A 793 -35.91 5.52 -36.60
C LYS A 793 -35.68 6.98 -36.97
N LEU A 794 -36.70 7.68 -37.47
CA LEU A 794 -36.60 9.09 -37.85
C LEU A 794 -36.26 9.98 -36.64
N ALA A 795 -36.85 9.72 -35.47
CA ALA A 795 -36.56 10.47 -34.25
C ALA A 795 -35.09 10.30 -33.81
N LEU A 796 -34.54 9.09 -33.90
CA LEU A 796 -33.14 8.81 -33.55
C LEU A 796 -32.18 9.47 -34.54
N PHE A 797 -32.43 9.38 -35.84
CA PHE A 797 -31.60 10.06 -36.85
C PHE A 797 -31.62 11.58 -36.73
N ARG A 798 -32.76 12.18 -36.37
CA ARG A 798 -32.82 13.62 -36.08
C ARG A 798 -31.95 14.01 -34.88
N LYS A 799 -31.90 13.18 -33.83
CA LYS A 799 -30.99 13.40 -32.70
C LYS A 799 -29.52 13.28 -33.12
N ALA A 800 -29.20 12.27 -33.93
CA ALA A 800 -27.85 12.11 -34.47
C ALA A 800 -27.41 13.31 -35.32
N ILE A 801 -28.27 13.79 -36.23
CA ILE A 801 -27.99 14.98 -37.05
C ILE A 801 -27.78 16.22 -36.17
N ALA A 802 -28.62 16.41 -35.13
CA ALA A 802 -28.46 17.53 -34.21
C ALA A 802 -27.11 17.48 -33.49
N ASP A 803 -26.70 16.31 -33.00
CA ASP A 803 -25.38 16.14 -32.37
C ASP A 803 -24.23 16.35 -33.36
N TYR A 804 -24.30 15.85 -34.60
CA TYR A 804 -23.27 16.13 -35.60
C TYR A 804 -23.15 17.61 -35.93
N ASN A 805 -24.25 18.35 -35.99
CA ASN A 805 -24.17 19.80 -36.19
C ASN A 805 -23.50 20.50 -35.00
N LEU A 806 -23.78 20.08 -33.76
CA LEU A 806 -23.05 20.56 -32.57
C LEU A 806 -21.56 20.19 -32.62
N ALA A 807 -21.22 19.03 -33.17
CA ALA A 807 -19.85 18.60 -33.38
C ALA A 807 -19.13 19.48 -34.43
N ILE A 808 -19.79 19.79 -35.55
CA ILE A 808 -19.29 20.72 -36.59
C ILE A 808 -19.07 22.12 -36.02
N ASP A 809 -20.01 22.61 -35.20
CA ASP A 809 -19.89 23.92 -34.54
C ASP A 809 -18.68 23.96 -33.59
N ALA A 810 -18.33 22.83 -32.96
CA ALA A 810 -17.20 22.69 -32.05
C ALA A 810 -15.86 22.48 -32.77
N ASP A 811 -15.83 21.64 -33.81
CA ASP A 811 -14.67 21.43 -34.68
C ASP A 811 -15.11 21.23 -36.14
N PRO A 812 -15.05 22.29 -36.97
CA PRO A 812 -15.50 22.21 -38.35
C PRO A 812 -14.48 21.52 -39.29
N ASN A 813 -13.29 21.17 -38.81
CA ASN A 813 -12.21 20.59 -39.64
C ASN A 813 -12.06 19.07 -39.49
N ASP A 814 -12.99 18.40 -38.81
CA ASP A 814 -13.01 16.93 -38.69
C ASP A 814 -13.89 16.34 -39.81
N GLU A 815 -13.25 15.71 -40.80
CA GLU A 815 -13.91 15.14 -41.97
C GLU A 815 -14.82 13.94 -41.65
N ASP A 816 -14.52 13.21 -40.57
CA ASP A 816 -15.28 12.03 -40.18
C ASP A 816 -16.71 12.41 -39.75
N ILE A 817 -16.89 13.62 -39.20
CA ILE A 817 -18.22 14.15 -38.84
C ILE A 817 -19.10 14.29 -40.08
N TYR A 818 -18.57 14.93 -41.12
CA TYR A 818 -19.30 15.16 -42.38
C TYR A 818 -19.57 13.86 -43.11
N TRP A 819 -18.62 12.93 -43.08
CA TRP A 819 -18.79 11.58 -43.61
C TRP A 819 -19.95 10.86 -42.92
N GLU A 820 -19.94 10.74 -41.60
CA GLU A 820 -20.98 10.01 -40.86
C GLU A 820 -22.36 10.66 -41.01
N LEU A 821 -22.42 11.99 -41.00
CA LEU A 821 -23.65 12.74 -41.25
C LEU A 821 -24.19 12.47 -42.66
N SER A 822 -23.33 12.39 -43.68
CA SER A 822 -23.74 12.07 -45.05
C SER A 822 -24.38 10.68 -45.15
N LEU A 823 -23.88 9.69 -44.41
CA LEU A 823 -24.42 8.33 -44.40
C LEU A 823 -25.85 8.31 -43.84
N ILE A 824 -26.12 9.10 -42.80
CA ILE A 824 -27.49 9.24 -42.24
C ILE A 824 -28.42 9.93 -43.23
N LEU A 825 -27.96 10.99 -43.90
CA LEU A 825 -28.76 11.72 -44.88
C LEU A 825 -29.10 10.83 -46.09
N ILE A 826 -28.16 9.98 -46.53
CA ILE A 826 -28.42 8.96 -47.56
C ILE A 826 -29.48 7.96 -47.09
N ASP A 827 -29.40 7.48 -45.84
CA ASP A 827 -30.40 6.58 -45.26
C ASP A 827 -31.80 7.23 -45.16
N LEU A 828 -31.85 8.57 -45.01
CA LEU A 828 -33.08 9.38 -45.02
C LEU A 828 -33.55 9.75 -46.44
N LYS A 829 -32.73 9.50 -47.48
CA LYS A 829 -32.93 9.92 -48.87
C LYS A 829 -32.89 11.45 -49.07
N GLU A 830 -32.18 12.15 -48.21
CA GLU A 830 -31.92 13.59 -48.31
C GLU A 830 -30.62 13.82 -49.12
N TYR A 831 -30.65 13.46 -50.40
CA TYR A 831 -29.45 13.33 -51.23
C TYR A 831 -28.73 14.66 -51.52
N VAL A 832 -29.47 15.77 -51.57
CA VAL A 832 -28.90 17.13 -51.71
C VAL A 832 -27.93 17.43 -50.58
N ASP A 833 -28.40 17.29 -49.34
CA ASP A 833 -27.60 17.64 -48.18
C ASP A 833 -26.50 16.59 -47.95
N ALA A 834 -26.76 15.31 -48.24
CA ALA A 834 -25.72 14.28 -48.26
C ALA A 834 -24.56 14.62 -49.21
N ALA A 835 -24.85 15.08 -50.43
CA ALA A 835 -23.85 15.47 -51.40
C ALA A 835 -23.02 16.68 -50.93
N LYS A 836 -23.65 17.66 -50.27
CA LYS A 836 -22.94 18.80 -49.67
C LYS A 836 -21.98 18.37 -48.57
N ARG A 837 -22.43 17.53 -47.63
CA ARG A 837 -21.57 17.02 -46.55
C ARG A 837 -20.39 16.20 -47.09
N LEU A 838 -20.59 15.37 -48.11
CA LEU A 838 -19.48 14.65 -48.77
C LEU A 838 -18.47 15.59 -49.43
N ILE A 839 -18.92 16.71 -49.98
CA ILE A 839 -18.06 17.75 -50.56
C ILE A 839 -17.27 18.50 -49.49
N GLU A 840 -17.88 18.76 -48.32
CA GLU A 840 -17.19 19.35 -47.17
C GLU A 840 -16.10 18.40 -46.65
N ALA A 841 -16.41 17.10 -46.50
CA ALA A 841 -15.42 16.07 -46.15
C ALA A 841 -14.25 16.04 -47.17
N LEU A 842 -14.54 16.07 -48.47
CA LEU A 842 -13.55 16.11 -49.55
C LEU A 842 -12.67 17.36 -49.54
N ASN A 843 -13.24 18.51 -49.12
CA ASN A 843 -12.51 19.76 -49.01
C ASN A 843 -11.49 19.73 -47.86
N ILE A 844 -11.82 19.04 -46.76
CA ILE A 844 -10.93 18.83 -45.62
C ILE A 844 -9.87 17.79 -45.99
N GLN A 845 -10.29 16.58 -46.38
CA GLN A 845 -9.42 15.48 -46.76
C GLN A 845 -9.93 14.79 -48.04
N ASN A 846 -9.15 14.89 -49.12
CA ASN A 846 -9.53 14.32 -50.41
C ASN A 846 -9.27 12.81 -50.47
N GLU A 847 -10.21 12.01 -49.95
CA GLU A 847 -10.15 10.54 -49.99
C GLU A 847 -11.09 9.92 -51.02
N GLN A 848 -10.68 8.79 -51.60
CA GLN A 848 -11.48 8.04 -52.57
C GLN A 848 -12.82 7.56 -52.00
N LYS A 849 -12.89 7.22 -50.70
CA LYS A 849 -14.10 6.72 -50.04
C LYS A 849 -15.28 7.70 -50.14
N TYR A 850 -15.00 9.00 -50.14
CA TYR A 850 -16.01 10.05 -50.27
C TYR A 850 -16.54 10.13 -51.71
N TRP A 851 -15.66 10.05 -52.70
CA TRP A 851 -16.04 9.97 -54.11
C TRP A 851 -16.89 8.72 -54.40
N ASP A 852 -16.51 7.58 -53.83
CA ASP A 852 -17.22 6.30 -54.01
C ASP A 852 -18.65 6.35 -53.46
N LYS A 853 -18.93 7.22 -52.48
CA LYS A 853 -20.30 7.49 -52.00
C LYS A 853 -21.01 8.60 -52.77
N LEU A 854 -20.29 9.63 -53.19
CA LEU A 854 -20.87 10.80 -53.85
C LEU A 854 -21.32 10.49 -55.29
N LEU A 855 -20.46 9.84 -56.09
CA LEU A 855 -20.73 9.60 -57.51
C LEU A 855 -22.01 8.78 -57.78
N PRO A 856 -22.30 7.69 -57.04
CA PRO A 856 -23.55 6.95 -57.23
C PRO A 856 -24.82 7.76 -56.95
N LEU A 857 -24.74 8.85 -56.17
CA LEU A 857 -25.91 9.72 -55.93
C LEU A 857 -26.32 10.46 -57.20
N PHE A 858 -25.37 10.76 -58.09
CA PHE A 858 -25.64 11.41 -59.37
C PHE A 858 -26.39 10.50 -60.34
N ASP A 859 -26.17 9.19 -60.27
CA ASP A 859 -26.96 8.22 -61.05
C ASP A 859 -28.41 8.12 -60.52
N ILE A 860 -28.61 8.31 -59.21
CA ILE A 860 -29.94 8.30 -58.58
C ILE A 860 -30.71 9.57 -58.90
N GLU A 861 -30.06 10.74 -58.80
CA GLU A 861 -30.68 12.04 -59.02
C GLU A 861 -29.70 12.99 -59.77
N PRO A 862 -29.68 12.98 -61.12
CA PRO A 862 -28.66 13.67 -61.93
C PRO A 862 -28.52 15.18 -61.67
N LYS A 863 -29.60 15.85 -61.27
CA LYS A 863 -29.57 17.29 -60.94
C LYS A 863 -28.68 17.62 -59.74
N LEU A 864 -28.38 16.66 -58.86
CA LEU A 864 -27.48 16.83 -57.72
C LEU A 864 -26.08 17.24 -58.14
N VAL A 865 -25.63 16.86 -59.35
CA VAL A 865 -24.31 17.22 -59.86
C VAL A 865 -24.15 18.75 -59.93
N ALA A 866 -25.20 19.47 -60.33
CA ALA A 866 -25.16 20.93 -60.41
C ALA A 866 -25.07 21.58 -59.03
N GLU A 867 -25.81 21.06 -58.04
CA GLU A 867 -25.76 21.52 -56.66
C GLU A 867 -24.40 21.22 -56.01
N ALA A 868 -23.86 20.02 -56.26
CA ALA A 868 -22.54 19.60 -55.81
C ALA A 868 -21.43 20.51 -56.36
N VAL A 869 -21.44 20.80 -57.67
CA VAL A 869 -20.50 21.74 -58.30
C VAL A 869 -20.64 23.15 -57.74
N SER A 870 -21.88 23.63 -57.53
CA SER A 870 -22.12 24.95 -56.96
C SER A 870 -21.55 25.05 -55.55
N HIS A 871 -21.85 24.08 -54.70
CA HIS A 871 -21.40 24.06 -53.32
C HIS A 871 -19.88 23.88 -53.20
N TYR A 872 -19.27 23.02 -54.02
CA TYR A 872 -17.80 22.89 -54.08
C TYR A 872 -17.13 24.24 -54.39
N LYS A 873 -17.64 24.98 -55.38
CA LYS A 873 -17.12 26.31 -55.73
C LYS A 873 -17.31 27.31 -54.59
N GLU A 874 -18.45 27.25 -53.91
CA GLU A 874 -18.76 28.10 -52.76
C GLU A 874 -17.76 27.90 -51.61
N ILE A 875 -17.54 26.65 -51.19
CA ILE A 875 -16.68 26.36 -50.02
C ILE A 875 -15.18 26.44 -50.33
N THR A 876 -14.76 26.20 -51.58
CA THR A 876 -13.33 26.24 -51.96
C THR A 876 -12.89 27.59 -52.52
N GLY A 877 -13.82 28.42 -52.98
CA GLY A 877 -13.55 29.65 -53.74
C GLY A 877 -12.90 29.40 -55.12
N LYS A 878 -12.77 28.14 -55.56
CA LYS A 878 -12.12 27.78 -56.84
C LYS A 878 -13.12 27.84 -57.99
N THR A 879 -12.69 28.37 -59.13
CA THR A 879 -13.49 28.39 -60.37
C THR A 879 -13.44 27.05 -61.10
N GLU A 880 -12.32 26.34 -61.02
CA GLU A 880 -12.12 25.00 -61.57
C GLU A 880 -12.54 23.93 -60.54
N VAL A 881 -13.32 22.93 -61.01
CA VAL A 881 -13.78 21.80 -60.20
C VAL A 881 -13.01 20.52 -60.54
N PRO A 882 -12.85 19.57 -59.59
CA PRO A 882 -12.19 18.30 -59.83
C PRO A 882 -12.80 17.56 -61.03
N GLU A 883 -11.96 16.82 -61.75
CA GLU A 883 -12.38 16.09 -62.95
C GLU A 883 -13.54 15.11 -62.65
N GLN A 884 -13.56 14.56 -61.44
CA GLN A 884 -14.62 13.70 -60.89
C GLN A 884 -15.99 14.39 -60.79
N LEU A 885 -16.04 15.72 -60.62
CA LEU A 885 -17.29 16.50 -60.68
C LEU A 885 -17.55 17.08 -62.06
N LYS A 886 -16.49 17.40 -62.80
CA LYS A 886 -16.55 18.02 -64.12
C LYS A 886 -17.21 17.11 -65.15
N GLN A 887 -16.79 15.85 -65.23
CA GLN A 887 -17.31 14.91 -66.23
C GLN A 887 -18.81 14.63 -66.06
N PRO A 888 -19.32 14.31 -64.85
CA PRO A 888 -20.76 14.18 -64.63
C PRO A 888 -21.52 15.48 -64.90
N PHE A 889 -20.93 16.64 -64.61
CA PHE A 889 -21.58 17.95 -64.79
C PHE A 889 -21.75 18.33 -66.26
N GLU A 890 -20.72 18.09 -67.08
CA GLU A 890 -20.79 18.30 -68.53
C GLU A 890 -21.79 17.33 -69.19
N LEU A 891 -21.82 16.08 -68.74
CA LEU A 891 -22.81 15.09 -69.20
C LEU A 891 -24.25 15.52 -68.86
N TYR A 892 -24.49 15.93 -67.61
CA TYR A 892 -25.79 16.43 -67.16
C TYR A 892 -26.22 17.68 -67.93
N ARG A 893 -25.30 18.62 -68.18
CA ARG A 893 -25.57 19.83 -68.97
C ARG A 893 -25.92 19.48 -70.42
N SER A 894 -25.20 18.57 -71.06
CA SER A 894 -25.49 18.13 -72.43
C SER A 894 -26.84 17.44 -72.53
N GLN A 895 -27.23 16.65 -71.51
CA GLN A 895 -28.55 16.03 -71.40
C GLN A 895 -29.69 17.06 -71.21
N LEU A 896 -29.47 18.13 -70.44
CA LEU A 896 -30.42 19.23 -70.32
C LEU A 896 -30.59 19.96 -71.66
N GLU A 897 -29.49 20.28 -72.34
CA GLU A 897 -29.52 20.98 -73.63
C GLU A 897 -30.22 20.14 -74.73
N THR A 898 -30.08 18.80 -74.70
CA THR A 898 -30.81 17.89 -75.61
C THR A 898 -32.29 17.75 -75.26
N ASN A 899 -32.64 17.60 -73.98
CA ASN A 899 -34.03 17.57 -73.52
C ASN A 899 -34.77 18.90 -73.77
N GLU A 900 -34.10 20.04 -73.63
CA GLU A 900 -34.65 21.35 -73.99
C GLU A 900 -34.89 21.46 -75.50
N LEU A 901 -33.97 20.98 -76.34
CA LEU A 901 -34.14 20.91 -77.80
C LEU A 901 -35.31 20.00 -78.20
N GLU A 902 -35.44 18.82 -77.59
CA GLU A 902 -36.53 17.87 -77.83
C GLU A 902 -37.89 18.42 -77.35
N SER A 903 -37.92 19.14 -76.22
CA SER A 903 -39.14 19.80 -75.73
C SER A 903 -39.55 20.99 -76.59
N ALA A 904 -38.59 21.72 -77.17
CA ALA A 904 -38.82 22.81 -78.11
C ALA A 904 -39.34 22.29 -79.46
N THR A 905 -38.77 21.21 -79.98
CA THR A 905 -39.27 20.54 -81.20
C THR A 905 -40.63 19.87 -80.98
N ALA A 906 -40.90 19.30 -79.80
CA ALA A 906 -42.23 18.79 -79.44
C ALA A 906 -43.28 19.91 -79.31
N LYS A 907 -42.93 21.07 -78.75
CA LYS A 907 -43.81 22.26 -78.70
C LYS A 907 -44.06 22.86 -80.10
N GLU A 908 -43.06 22.88 -80.98
CA GLU A 908 -43.23 23.29 -82.38
C GLU A 908 -44.10 22.29 -83.16
N GLN A 909 -43.97 20.98 -82.92
CA GLN A 909 -44.87 19.97 -83.51
C GLN A 909 -46.30 20.08 -82.98
N GLN A 910 -46.48 20.39 -81.70
CA GLN A 910 -47.80 20.57 -81.08
C GLN A 910 -48.48 21.89 -81.54
N GLN A 911 -47.71 22.97 -81.74
CA GLN A 911 -48.20 24.21 -82.38
C GLN A 911 -48.52 24.03 -83.88
N ASN A 912 -47.78 23.18 -84.60
CA ASN A 912 -48.11 22.86 -86.00
C ASN A 912 -49.32 21.93 -86.14
N LEU A 913 -49.62 21.09 -85.13
CA LEU A 913 -50.85 20.30 -85.05
C LEU A 913 -52.08 21.17 -84.68
N GLU A 914 -51.93 22.20 -83.85
CA GLU A 914 -53.03 23.15 -83.58
C GLU A 914 -53.31 24.12 -84.75
N ASN A 915 -52.33 24.37 -85.62
CA ASN A 915 -52.50 25.19 -86.83
C ASN A 915 -53.01 24.42 -88.06
N THR A 916 -53.29 23.12 -87.96
CA THR A 916 -53.82 22.31 -89.08
C THR A 916 -55.31 21.95 -88.98
N ASP A 917 -56.02 22.44 -87.95
CA ASP A 917 -57.49 22.28 -87.80
C ASP A 917 -58.31 23.55 -88.17
N THR A 918 -57.68 24.53 -88.83
CA THR A 918 -58.39 25.64 -89.50
C THR A 918 -57.79 25.89 -90.89
N ASP A 919 -58.13 25.04 -91.85
CA ASP A 919 -58.59 25.40 -93.21
C ASP A 919 -59.03 24.17 -94.02
#